data_AF-A0A1R4H4X4-F1
#
_entry.id   AF-A0A1R4H4X4-F1
#
_cell.length_a   1.000
_cell.length_b   1.000
_cell.length_c   1.000
_cell.angle_alpha   90.00
_cell.angle_beta   90.00
_cell.angle_gamma   90.00
#
_symmetry.space_group_name_H-M   'P 1'
#
loop_
_entity.id
_entity.type
_entity.pdbx_description
1 polymer ?
#
loop_
_entity_poly.entity_id
_entity_poly.type
_entity_poly.pdbx_seq_one_letter_code
_entity_poly.pdbx_strand_id
1 'polypeptide(L)'
;MKAHRLSTFLAIAIASTPTVTLSAVKHVTKHFGKNTPFQITDLPEGSVKAKLNALAATKQKNALAWLHKINFTDDDLTYIKIDDEGGVLYADTFLPAPLATAPQQAMAFSTTDTFTLHSKPGATKIIYLDFDGHVITGTAWNSTVSSYNAKAFDTDGNLTAFSATELGQIAEVWHRIAEDYAPFNVDVTTELPAAFGPTVGRILITSNVDANNVQMPAFGSGGVAYVGVWGASNYSYYSPALVYYNALGGGFAPYVAEAASHEMGHNLGLSHDGFNDGTTSLGYYAGNGTGFVSWAPIMGVGYYNNVTQWSKGEYAFATQTQDDIGIITSNLTARADDHSNTQLNATPLLLSTTGQISATNPETDPHNTSPSNKGIIESRTDVDYFSFNAGVGALQISISPAWAAFQRADKKGANLDIQATLYDQAGTQIAQIDPLDDTNAVISATIVSDGQYYLAVSGVSNNITPYSDYGSLGKYFISGSVTPSNIAPDTTAPTPNPMAWDVLPNAGASTNSISMTATPATDEGGGGVQYLFACVSGSQGCVNSNWQTSNQYTAPGLAANTTYNYQVKAKDASGNETGYSITAAATTAAVPADTTAPTPSPMTWATKPTAASSSSISMKATVATDNSGTAVQYMFVCTTGGTGCVNSSWQASNLYTASGLAVATAYTFQVKARDISGNETALSASASATTKNAIPLTPTNLSGVRKTTTSTALTWGKVSNASSYEVWRCTVVGTTCNYGTKRYASVTTNAYSGTAPTGVVRYKVKAANSLGKSGYSNEINL
;
A
#
# COMPACT_ATOMS: atom_id res chain seq x y z
N MET A 1 62.00 31.77 -31.44
CA MET A 1 63.45 31.46 -31.42
C MET A 1 63.63 30.03 -30.94
N LYS A 2 64.31 29.20 -31.73
CA LYS A 2 64.77 27.86 -31.34
C LYS A 2 65.89 27.97 -30.30
N ALA A 3 65.97 27.03 -29.35
CA ALA A 3 67.24 26.48 -28.89
C ALA A 3 67.03 25.10 -28.22
N HIS A 4 67.61 24.08 -28.85
CA HIS A 4 67.90 22.76 -28.26
C HIS A 4 69.01 22.84 -27.21
N ARG A 5 69.08 21.86 -26.30
CA ARG A 5 70.29 21.03 -26.10
C ARG A 5 70.02 19.75 -25.29
N LEU A 6 70.63 18.68 -25.79
CA LEU A 6 70.79 17.31 -25.30
C LEU A 6 71.32 17.22 -23.85
N SER A 7 71.06 16.09 -23.16
CA SER A 7 72.08 15.08 -22.82
C SER A 7 71.57 13.88 -22.00
N THR A 8 71.66 12.71 -22.65
CA THR A 8 72.29 11.45 -22.17
C THR A 8 71.61 10.57 -21.10
N PHE A 9 71.36 9.34 -21.56
CA PHE A 9 70.95 8.12 -20.88
C PHE A 9 71.91 7.66 -19.76
N LEU A 10 71.34 7.15 -18.66
CA LEU A 10 71.94 6.10 -17.85
C LEU A 10 70.99 4.90 -17.85
N ALA A 11 71.43 3.81 -18.47
CA ALA A 11 70.71 2.54 -18.48
C ALA A 11 70.84 1.85 -17.12
N ILE A 12 69.72 1.63 -16.43
CA ILE A 12 69.62 0.63 -15.37
C ILE A 12 68.74 -0.49 -15.92
N ALA A 13 69.35 -1.65 -16.15
CA ALA A 13 68.66 -2.88 -16.46
C ALA A 13 67.84 -3.29 -15.22
N ILE A 14 66.51 -3.23 -15.33
CA ILE A 14 65.61 -3.87 -14.38
C ILE A 14 65.00 -5.07 -15.12
N ALA A 15 65.23 -6.24 -14.55
CA ALA A 15 64.80 -7.53 -15.06
C ALA A 15 63.32 -7.54 -15.44
N SER A 16 63.00 -8.14 -16.58
CA SER A 16 61.65 -8.50 -16.98
C SER A 16 61.05 -9.45 -15.93
N THR A 17 60.17 -8.93 -15.08
CA THR A 17 59.25 -9.78 -14.32
C THR A 17 58.19 -10.32 -15.28
N PRO A 18 57.80 -11.60 -15.17
CA PRO A 18 56.70 -12.11 -15.96
C PRO A 18 55.45 -11.32 -15.60
N THR A 19 54.84 -10.67 -16.58
CA THR A 19 53.48 -10.15 -16.46
C THR A 19 52.55 -11.34 -16.24
N VAL A 20 52.22 -11.59 -14.97
CA VAL A 20 51.03 -12.37 -14.64
C VAL A 20 49.86 -11.50 -15.06
N THR A 21 49.28 -11.80 -16.23
CA THR A 21 47.92 -11.35 -16.54
C THR A 21 47.00 -12.01 -15.52
N LEU A 22 46.74 -11.31 -14.41
CA LEU A 22 45.55 -11.59 -13.60
C LEU A 22 44.36 -11.32 -14.53
N SER A 23 43.75 -12.38 -15.05
CA SER A 23 42.39 -12.27 -15.55
C SER A 23 41.56 -11.68 -14.42
N ALA A 24 41.01 -10.47 -14.63
CA ALA A 24 40.07 -9.88 -13.69
C ALA A 24 38.98 -10.91 -13.43
N VAL A 25 38.78 -11.27 -12.16
CA VAL A 25 37.68 -12.18 -11.79
C VAL A 25 36.40 -11.44 -12.13
N LYS A 26 35.62 -12.00 -13.07
CA LYS A 26 34.35 -11.43 -13.47
C LYS A 26 33.42 -11.37 -12.26
N HIS A 27 32.93 -10.20 -11.89
CA HIS A 27 31.97 -10.06 -10.80
C HIS A 27 30.59 -10.56 -11.24
N VAL A 28 29.98 -11.43 -10.45
CA VAL A 28 28.63 -11.96 -10.70
C VAL A 28 27.73 -11.42 -9.60
N THR A 29 26.76 -10.60 -10.00
CA THR A 29 25.77 -10.01 -9.08
C THR A 29 25.02 -11.11 -8.33
N LYS A 30 24.89 -10.94 -7.02
CA LYS A 30 24.13 -11.83 -6.14
C LYS A 30 22.83 -11.16 -5.73
N HIS A 31 21.74 -11.92 -5.79
CA HIS A 31 20.42 -11.44 -5.38
C HIS A 31 20.06 -11.96 -3.99
N PHE A 32 19.32 -11.15 -3.24
CA PHE A 32 18.85 -11.46 -1.90
C PHE A 32 17.41 -10.94 -1.70
N GLY A 33 16.73 -11.48 -0.68
CA GLY A 33 15.48 -10.94 -0.17
C GLY A 33 14.25 -11.75 -0.55
N LYS A 34 13.16 -11.10 -0.95
CA LYS A 34 11.82 -11.68 -1.15
C LYS A 34 11.80 -12.90 -2.09
N ASN A 35 12.46 -12.78 -3.24
CA ASN A 35 12.50 -13.83 -4.25
C ASN A 35 13.74 -14.74 -4.09
N THR A 36 14.74 -14.31 -3.31
CA THR A 36 15.96 -15.08 -3.03
C THR A 36 16.25 -15.08 -1.52
N PRO A 37 15.54 -15.90 -0.72
CA PRO A 37 15.75 -15.95 0.72
C PRO A 37 17.18 -16.35 1.09
N PHE A 38 17.70 -15.79 2.18
CA PHE A 38 19.10 -15.95 2.59
C PHE A 38 19.25 -16.06 4.12
N GLN A 39 20.36 -16.61 4.57
CA GLN A 39 20.86 -16.57 5.95
C GLN A 39 21.95 -15.50 6.09
N ILE A 40 22.18 -14.99 7.31
CA ILE A 40 23.22 -13.96 7.56
C ILE A 40 24.61 -14.42 7.04
N THR A 41 24.91 -15.71 7.10
CA THR A 41 26.16 -16.29 6.60
C THR A 41 26.36 -16.15 5.10
N ASP A 42 25.27 -16.02 4.34
CA ASP A 42 25.29 -15.92 2.87
C ASP A 42 25.65 -14.50 2.40
N LEU A 43 25.45 -13.50 3.27
CA LEU A 43 25.83 -12.12 2.97
C LEU A 43 27.37 -11.97 2.93
N PRO A 44 27.89 -11.15 1.99
CA PRO A 44 29.28 -10.75 2.01
C PRO A 44 29.61 -9.98 3.30
N GLU A 45 30.89 -9.96 3.69
CA GLU A 45 31.35 -9.13 4.80
C GLU A 45 31.12 -7.65 4.48
N GLY A 46 30.53 -6.91 5.43
CA GLY A 46 30.14 -5.52 5.21
C GLY A 46 29.27 -4.99 6.35
N SER A 47 28.88 -3.71 6.22
CA SER A 47 28.17 -2.99 7.29
C SER A 47 26.84 -3.65 7.67
N VAL A 48 26.08 -4.15 6.68
CA VAL A 48 24.80 -4.85 6.90
C VAL A 48 24.99 -6.15 7.70
N LYS A 49 25.91 -7.01 7.28
CA LYS A 49 26.19 -8.28 7.97
C LYS A 49 26.70 -8.03 9.40
N ALA A 50 27.62 -7.09 9.56
CA ALA A 50 28.13 -6.69 10.86
C ALA A 50 27.00 -6.18 11.77
N LYS A 51 26.11 -5.34 11.24
CA LYS A 51 24.96 -4.81 12.00
C LYS A 51 23.99 -5.91 12.40
N LEU A 52 23.63 -6.82 11.48
CA LEU A 52 22.76 -7.97 11.79
C LEU A 52 23.34 -8.82 12.92
N ASN A 53 24.64 -9.12 12.89
CA ASN A 53 25.31 -9.91 13.93
C ASN A 53 25.36 -9.20 15.30
N ALA A 54 25.35 -7.86 15.32
CA ALA A 54 25.39 -7.08 16.55
C ALA A 54 24.00 -6.89 17.20
N LEU A 55 22.91 -7.06 16.46
CA LEU A 55 21.56 -6.88 16.96
C LEU A 55 21.15 -7.96 17.97
N ALA A 56 20.35 -7.57 18.97
CA ALA A 56 19.68 -8.54 19.84
C ALA A 56 18.78 -9.48 19.03
N ALA A 57 18.65 -10.74 19.46
CA ALA A 57 18.00 -11.80 18.67
C ALA A 57 16.61 -11.43 18.11
N THR A 58 15.77 -10.73 18.88
CA THR A 58 14.46 -10.27 18.42
C THR A 58 14.56 -9.21 17.32
N LYS A 59 15.48 -8.25 17.46
CA LYS A 59 15.69 -7.16 16.48
C LYS A 59 16.36 -7.69 15.22
N GLN A 60 17.31 -8.61 15.36
CA GLN A 60 17.93 -9.33 14.24
C GLN A 60 16.87 -10.10 13.43
N LYS A 61 15.94 -10.80 14.11
CA LYS A 61 14.84 -11.48 13.45
C LYS A 61 13.90 -10.51 12.71
N ASN A 62 13.61 -9.35 13.30
CA ASN A 62 12.81 -8.32 12.65
C ASN A 62 13.50 -7.80 11.37
N ALA A 63 14.80 -7.48 11.46
CA ALA A 63 15.59 -7.02 10.32
C ALA A 63 15.63 -8.05 9.18
N LEU A 64 15.89 -9.33 9.49
CA LEU A 64 15.86 -10.40 8.50
C LEU A 64 14.48 -10.55 7.87
N ALA A 65 13.41 -10.53 8.67
CA ALA A 65 12.05 -10.60 8.17
C ALA A 65 11.68 -9.40 7.28
N TRP A 66 12.28 -8.23 7.51
CA TRP A 66 12.10 -7.06 6.64
C TRP A 66 12.91 -7.18 5.35
N LEU A 67 14.19 -7.57 5.41
CA LEU A 67 15.03 -7.81 4.23
C LEU A 67 14.43 -8.89 3.31
N HIS A 68 13.71 -9.87 3.86
CA HIS A 68 12.95 -10.87 3.07
C HIS A 68 11.63 -10.34 2.49
N LYS A 69 11.29 -9.05 2.62
CA LYS A 69 10.13 -8.43 1.96
C LYS A 69 10.51 -7.62 0.72
N ILE A 70 11.78 -7.28 0.56
CA ILE A 70 12.32 -6.49 -0.56
C ILE A 70 13.27 -7.34 -1.39
N ASN A 71 13.53 -7.00 -2.66
CA ASN A 71 14.53 -7.69 -3.48
C ASN A 71 15.72 -6.77 -3.70
N PHE A 72 16.93 -7.18 -3.35
CA PHE A 72 18.11 -6.34 -3.49
C PHE A 72 19.32 -7.17 -3.94
N THR A 73 20.37 -6.50 -4.38
CA THR A 73 21.61 -7.09 -4.86
C THR A 73 22.74 -6.94 -3.84
N ASP A 74 23.88 -7.59 -4.04
CA ASP A 74 25.07 -7.33 -3.22
C ASP A 74 25.60 -5.90 -3.36
N ASP A 75 25.38 -5.25 -4.50
CA ASP A 75 25.75 -3.85 -4.70
C ASP A 75 24.93 -2.89 -3.81
N ASP A 76 23.65 -3.20 -3.55
CA ASP A 76 22.78 -2.45 -2.64
C ASP A 76 23.29 -2.44 -1.19
N LEU A 77 24.03 -3.47 -0.76
CA LEU A 77 24.46 -3.63 0.64
C LEU A 77 25.36 -2.49 1.15
N THR A 78 25.96 -1.72 0.23
CA THR A 78 26.72 -0.51 0.57
C THR A 78 25.81 0.61 1.07
N TYR A 79 24.59 0.70 0.52
CA TYR A 79 23.62 1.77 0.76
C TYR A 79 22.56 1.38 1.79
N ILE A 80 22.25 0.08 1.92
CA ILE A 80 21.35 -0.41 2.96
C ILE A 80 21.95 -0.15 4.35
N LYS A 81 21.13 0.39 5.26
CA LYS A 81 21.38 0.49 6.70
C LYS A 81 20.26 -0.21 7.47
N ILE A 82 20.59 -0.65 8.68
CA ILE A 82 19.64 -1.26 9.61
C ILE A 82 19.73 -0.50 10.92
N ASP A 83 18.60 -0.03 11.43
CA ASP A 83 18.53 0.67 12.72
C ASP A 83 18.67 -0.30 13.92
N ASP A 84 18.63 0.23 15.15
CA ASP A 84 18.74 -0.59 16.37
C ASP A 84 17.48 -1.44 16.68
N GLU A 85 16.36 -1.10 16.05
CA GLU A 85 15.06 -1.76 16.20
C GLU A 85 14.82 -2.83 15.11
N GLY A 86 15.71 -2.92 14.13
CA GLY A 86 15.66 -3.82 12.99
C GLY A 86 14.90 -3.26 11.78
N GLY A 87 14.68 -1.96 11.71
CA GLY A 87 14.20 -1.26 10.52
C GLY A 87 15.24 -1.19 9.43
N VAL A 88 14.81 -1.28 8.17
CA VAL A 88 15.69 -1.28 6.98
C VAL A 88 15.46 0.00 6.20
N LEU A 89 16.56 0.68 5.84
CA LEU A 89 16.55 1.93 5.08
C LEU A 89 17.66 1.94 4.03
N TYR A 90 17.49 2.75 3.00
CA TYR A 90 18.54 3.13 2.06
C TYR A 90 19.11 4.49 2.45
N ALA A 91 20.43 4.62 2.36
CA ALA A 91 21.16 5.86 2.59
C ALA A 91 22.03 6.17 1.37
N ASP A 92 21.57 7.13 0.59
CA ASP A 92 21.99 7.36 -0.79
C ASP A 92 23.21 8.27 -0.86
N THR A 93 24.36 7.69 -0.52
CA THR A 93 25.63 8.41 -0.44
C THR A 93 26.26 8.72 -1.80
N PHE A 94 25.61 8.36 -2.91
CA PHE A 94 26.04 8.78 -4.24
C PHE A 94 25.53 10.20 -4.51
N LEU A 95 26.43 11.18 -4.43
CA LEU A 95 26.10 12.59 -4.60
C LEU A 95 26.43 13.09 -6.01
N PRO A 96 25.63 14.02 -6.57
CA PRO A 96 25.97 14.66 -7.83
C PRO A 96 27.23 15.53 -7.69
N ALA A 97 27.86 15.83 -8.83
CA ALA A 97 28.97 16.77 -8.86
C ALA A 97 28.53 18.16 -8.33
N PRO A 98 29.34 18.82 -7.46
CA PRO A 98 29.02 20.15 -6.96
C PRO A 98 28.86 21.15 -8.10
N LEU A 99 27.86 22.04 -7.99
CA LEU A 99 27.68 23.15 -8.91
C LEU A 99 28.33 24.42 -8.33
N ALA A 100 29.12 25.13 -9.15
CA ALA A 100 29.72 26.39 -8.74
C ALA A 100 28.68 27.51 -8.56
N THR A 101 27.66 27.55 -9.44
CA THR A 101 26.42 28.32 -9.32
C THR A 101 25.30 27.53 -9.98
N ALA A 102 24.14 27.39 -9.34
CA ALA A 102 22.99 26.76 -9.96
C ALA A 102 22.52 27.59 -11.16
N PRO A 103 22.39 27.02 -12.37
CA PRO A 103 21.86 27.73 -13.52
C PRO A 103 20.45 28.25 -13.22
N GLN A 104 20.28 29.57 -13.28
CA GLN A 104 19.01 30.23 -13.03
C GLN A 104 18.15 30.17 -14.30
N GLN A 105 16.92 29.66 -14.17
CA GLN A 105 15.95 29.63 -15.26
C GLN A 105 15.20 30.96 -15.33
N ALA A 106 14.81 31.38 -16.53
CA ALA A 106 13.92 32.53 -16.70
C ALA A 106 12.53 32.17 -16.14
N MET A 107 12.07 32.92 -15.14
CA MET A 107 10.86 32.63 -14.38
C MET A 107 9.59 32.93 -15.19
N ALA A 108 8.64 32.00 -15.26
CA ALA A 108 7.30 32.20 -15.85
C ALA A 108 6.15 31.93 -14.86
N PHE A 109 6.41 31.93 -13.54
CA PHE A 109 5.44 31.58 -12.52
C PHE A 109 4.86 32.76 -11.72
N SER A 110 3.60 32.60 -11.28
CA SER A 110 3.04 33.31 -10.13
C SER A 110 3.53 32.66 -8.84
N THR A 111 4.35 33.36 -8.04
CA THR A 111 4.89 32.89 -6.75
C THR A 111 3.83 32.73 -5.64
N THR A 112 2.55 32.99 -5.95
CA THR A 112 1.48 33.08 -4.96
C THR A 112 0.94 31.70 -4.55
N ASP A 113 1.16 30.67 -5.37
CA ASP A 113 0.52 29.35 -5.22
C ASP A 113 1.50 28.22 -4.86
N THR A 114 2.79 28.51 -4.64
CA THR A 114 3.84 27.50 -4.46
C THR A 114 3.58 26.50 -3.33
N PHE A 115 2.77 26.86 -2.32
CA PHE A 115 2.39 25.99 -1.19
C PHE A 115 0.94 25.51 -1.25
N THR A 116 0.28 25.60 -2.40
CA THR A 116 -1.10 25.14 -2.66
C THR A 116 -1.18 24.33 -3.95
N LEU A 117 -0.06 23.76 -4.42
CA LEU A 117 0.01 22.99 -5.66
C LEU A 117 -0.51 21.57 -5.44
N HIS A 118 -1.24 21.05 -6.42
CA HIS A 118 -1.82 19.71 -6.40
C HIS A 118 -1.78 19.08 -7.79
N SER A 119 -1.25 17.86 -7.90
CA SER A 119 -1.12 17.19 -9.20
C SER A 119 -2.38 16.42 -9.57
N LYS A 120 -3.14 16.02 -8.55
CA LYS A 120 -4.42 15.32 -8.69
C LYS A 120 -5.31 15.58 -7.46
N PRO A 121 -5.90 16.79 -7.33
CA PRO A 121 -6.80 17.10 -6.23
C PRO A 121 -7.87 16.03 -6.02
N GLY A 122 -8.07 15.61 -4.77
CA GLY A 122 -9.07 14.62 -4.39
C GLY A 122 -8.63 13.14 -4.48
N ALA A 123 -7.37 12.86 -4.85
CA ALA A 123 -6.84 11.50 -4.71
C ALA A 123 -6.79 11.09 -3.22
N THR A 124 -7.02 9.79 -2.95
CA THR A 124 -7.00 9.26 -1.57
C THR A 124 -5.59 8.96 -1.06
N LYS A 125 -4.60 8.99 -1.97
CA LYS A 125 -3.18 8.79 -1.71
C LYS A 125 -2.48 10.13 -1.92
N ILE A 126 -1.64 10.54 -0.98
CA ILE A 126 -1.00 11.86 -1.01
C ILE A 126 0.50 11.73 -0.77
N ILE A 127 1.30 12.34 -1.63
CA ILE A 127 2.73 12.59 -1.43
C ILE A 127 2.88 14.09 -1.17
N TYR A 128 3.16 14.43 0.08
CA TYR A 128 3.38 15.81 0.51
C TYR A 128 4.87 16.15 0.45
N LEU A 129 5.18 17.23 -0.27
CA LEU A 129 6.52 17.81 -0.35
C LEU A 129 6.65 18.93 0.68
N ASP A 130 7.38 18.64 1.75
CA ASP A 130 7.60 19.54 2.89
C ASP A 130 8.88 20.34 2.67
N PHE A 131 8.72 21.64 2.46
CA PHE A 131 9.81 22.62 2.28
C PHE A 131 9.84 23.68 3.39
N ASP A 132 8.81 23.77 4.23
CA ASP A 132 8.69 24.77 5.31
C ASP A 132 9.37 24.33 6.61
N GLY A 133 9.85 23.08 6.65
CA GLY A 133 10.63 22.54 7.75
C GLY A 133 9.75 21.80 8.74
N HIS A 134 10.39 20.92 9.52
CA HIS A 134 9.64 19.98 10.35
C HIS A 134 10.36 19.59 11.63
N VAL A 135 9.61 19.48 12.73
CA VAL A 135 10.13 18.90 13.98
C VAL A 135 9.89 17.39 13.97
N ILE A 136 10.94 16.63 13.66
CA ILE A 136 10.88 15.16 13.68
C ILE A 136 10.97 14.70 15.14
N THR A 137 9.89 14.12 15.65
CA THR A 137 9.83 13.54 17.00
C THR A 137 8.90 12.34 17.04
N GLY A 138 9.16 11.40 17.95
CA GLY A 138 8.36 10.16 18.09
C GLY A 138 8.46 9.19 16.92
N THR A 139 9.50 9.29 16.09
CA THR A 139 9.74 8.47 14.89
C THR A 139 10.94 7.54 15.08
N ALA A 140 11.18 6.64 14.12
CA ALA A 140 12.38 5.81 14.06
C ALA A 140 13.67 6.64 13.93
N TRP A 141 13.58 7.83 13.32
CA TRP A 141 14.72 8.72 13.07
C TRP A 141 15.35 9.26 14.35
N ASN A 142 14.54 9.65 15.33
CA ASN A 142 15.00 10.30 16.57
C ASN A 142 15.07 9.30 17.75
N SER A 143 15.54 8.08 17.50
CA SER A 143 15.70 7.07 18.56
C SER A 143 16.86 7.37 19.53
N THR A 144 17.87 8.11 19.08
CA THR A 144 19.08 8.46 19.85
C THR A 144 19.15 9.93 20.28
N VAL A 145 18.23 10.78 19.79
CA VAL A 145 18.11 12.21 20.11
C VAL A 145 16.65 12.55 20.41
N SER A 146 16.37 13.62 21.16
CA SER A 146 14.98 13.95 21.53
C SER A 146 14.11 14.32 20.32
N SER A 147 14.69 15.05 19.38
CA SER A 147 14.04 15.52 18.15
C SER A 147 15.09 16.06 17.17
N TYR A 148 14.71 16.19 15.91
CA TYR A 148 15.42 17.01 14.93
C TYR A 148 14.56 18.20 14.53
N ASN A 149 15.12 19.41 14.55
CA ASN A 149 14.44 20.61 14.07
C ASN A 149 14.88 20.90 12.63
N ALA A 150 14.29 20.19 11.66
CA ALA A 150 14.63 20.34 10.25
C ALA A 150 14.32 21.77 9.78
N LYS A 151 15.25 22.34 9.01
CA LYS A 151 15.13 23.71 8.49
C LYS A 151 14.21 23.75 7.28
N ALA A 152 13.58 24.90 7.05
CA ALA A 152 12.99 25.21 5.76
C ALA A 152 14.05 25.17 4.66
N PHE A 153 13.61 24.98 3.42
CA PHE A 153 14.44 25.11 2.23
C PHE A 153 14.95 26.54 2.09
N ASP A 154 16.28 26.68 1.93
CA ASP A 154 16.96 27.98 1.98
C ASP A 154 18.23 27.95 1.13
N THR A 155 18.28 28.80 0.10
CA THR A 155 19.39 28.92 -0.85
C THR A 155 20.05 30.29 -0.82
N ASP A 156 19.43 31.29 -0.16
CA ASP A 156 19.98 32.64 -0.02
C ASP A 156 20.43 33.00 1.41
N GLY A 157 20.16 32.13 2.39
CA GLY A 157 20.55 32.31 3.79
C GLY A 157 19.48 32.97 4.66
N ASN A 158 18.30 33.29 4.12
CA ASN A 158 17.20 33.90 4.83
C ASN A 158 16.17 32.85 5.32
N LEU A 159 16.45 32.27 6.49
CA LEU A 159 15.59 31.28 7.14
C LEU A 159 14.19 31.78 7.60
N THR A 160 13.83 33.04 7.34
CA THR A 160 12.55 33.61 7.79
C THR A 160 11.54 33.87 6.67
N ALA A 161 11.97 33.81 5.41
CA ALA A 161 11.09 34.01 4.26
C ALA A 161 11.67 33.39 2.99
N PHE A 162 10.81 32.77 2.18
CA PHE A 162 11.18 32.28 0.86
C PHE A 162 11.35 33.42 -0.14
N SER A 163 12.49 33.47 -0.82
CA SER A 163 12.76 34.34 -1.95
C SER A 163 12.00 33.87 -3.21
N ALA A 164 11.86 34.77 -4.19
CA ALA A 164 11.25 34.39 -5.48
C ALA A 164 12.02 33.27 -6.19
N THR A 165 13.35 33.21 -6.03
CA THR A 165 14.18 32.13 -6.58
C THR A 165 13.84 30.79 -5.93
N GLU A 166 13.71 30.75 -4.60
CA GLU A 166 13.34 29.54 -3.88
C GLU A 166 11.94 29.08 -4.24
N LEU A 167 10.98 30.00 -4.33
CA LEU A 167 9.61 29.67 -4.74
C LEU A 167 9.57 29.07 -6.15
N GLY A 168 10.39 29.58 -7.07
CA GLY A 168 10.55 29.01 -8.41
C GLY A 168 11.20 27.62 -8.39
N GLN A 169 12.22 27.41 -7.55
CA GLN A 169 12.87 26.10 -7.39
C GLN A 169 11.91 25.08 -6.77
N ILE A 170 11.13 25.47 -5.75
CA ILE A 170 10.13 24.60 -5.13
C ILE A 170 9.06 24.19 -6.15
N ALA A 171 8.56 25.14 -6.96
CA ALA A 171 7.60 24.85 -8.01
C ALA A 171 8.17 23.88 -9.06
N GLU A 172 9.41 24.09 -9.52
CA GLU A 172 10.06 23.18 -10.45
C GLU A 172 10.27 21.77 -9.86
N VAL A 173 10.73 21.67 -8.62
CA VAL A 173 10.86 20.38 -7.92
C VAL A 173 9.51 19.67 -7.87
N TRP A 174 8.45 20.41 -7.53
CA TRP A 174 7.09 19.87 -7.54
C TRP A 174 6.67 19.38 -8.94
N HIS A 175 6.92 20.13 -10.02
CA HIS A 175 6.52 19.70 -11.36
C HIS A 175 7.15 18.39 -11.80
N ARG A 176 8.45 18.23 -11.53
CA ARG A 176 9.22 17.03 -11.89
C ARG A 176 8.71 15.81 -11.13
N ILE A 177 8.55 15.92 -9.81
CA ILE A 177 7.99 14.83 -8.99
C ILE A 177 6.54 14.55 -9.40
N ALA A 178 5.74 15.59 -9.68
CA ALA A 178 4.37 15.44 -10.14
C ALA A 178 4.26 14.81 -11.54
N GLU A 179 5.33 14.86 -12.34
CA GLU A 179 5.44 14.13 -13.61
C GLU A 179 5.81 12.67 -13.38
N ASP A 180 6.84 12.38 -12.57
CA ASP A 180 7.25 11.00 -12.23
C ASP A 180 6.07 10.16 -11.71
N TYR A 181 5.17 10.80 -10.95
CA TYR A 181 3.99 10.16 -10.38
C TYR A 181 2.69 10.38 -11.17
N ALA A 182 2.73 11.05 -12.33
CA ALA A 182 1.56 11.33 -13.16
C ALA A 182 0.76 10.07 -13.57
N PRO A 183 1.38 8.91 -13.87
CA PRO A 183 0.67 7.68 -14.24
C PRO A 183 -0.12 7.01 -13.10
N PHE A 184 0.02 7.48 -11.86
CA PHE A 184 -0.58 6.85 -10.69
C PHE A 184 -1.72 7.68 -10.10
N ASN A 185 -2.64 7.03 -9.39
CA ASN A 185 -3.75 7.71 -8.71
C ASN A 185 -3.31 8.27 -7.35
N VAL A 186 -2.39 9.24 -7.39
CA VAL A 186 -1.81 9.91 -6.23
C VAL A 186 -1.79 11.41 -6.45
N ASP A 187 -1.97 12.16 -5.36
CA ASP A 187 -1.81 13.61 -5.37
C ASP A 187 -0.43 13.97 -4.83
N VAL A 188 0.41 14.54 -5.69
CA VAL A 188 1.69 15.16 -5.29
C VAL A 188 1.39 16.61 -4.98
N THR A 189 1.65 17.04 -3.76
CA THR A 189 1.22 18.36 -3.27
C THR A 189 2.26 19.06 -2.42
N THR A 190 2.29 20.38 -2.50
CA THR A 190 3.01 21.26 -1.56
C THR A 190 2.09 21.83 -0.48
N GLU A 191 0.79 21.54 -0.53
CA GLU A 191 -0.17 21.91 0.50
C GLU A 191 -0.13 20.89 1.64
N LEU A 192 -0.02 21.38 2.88
CA LEU A 192 0.04 20.53 4.06
C LEU A 192 -1.25 19.68 4.21
N PRO A 193 -1.16 18.34 4.21
CA PRO A 193 -2.33 17.50 4.39
C PRO A 193 -2.93 17.64 5.79
N ALA A 194 -4.26 17.58 5.87
CA ALA A 194 -4.99 17.68 7.14
C ALA A 194 -4.65 16.58 8.17
N ALA A 195 -4.20 15.41 7.70
CA ALA A 195 -3.79 14.30 8.56
C ALA A 195 -2.75 13.41 7.87
N PHE A 196 -1.86 12.82 8.67
CA PHE A 196 -0.89 11.82 8.22
C PHE A 196 -1.32 10.42 8.67
N GLY A 197 -1.08 9.42 7.83
CA GLY A 197 -1.48 8.04 8.08
C GLY A 197 -0.83 7.10 7.07
N PRO A 198 -1.35 5.87 6.88
CA PRO A 198 -0.73 4.87 6.00
C PRO A 198 -0.67 5.26 4.52
N THR A 199 -1.43 6.27 4.09
CA THR A 199 -1.60 6.66 2.68
C THR A 199 -1.21 8.10 2.38
N VAL A 200 -0.58 8.77 3.35
CA VAL A 200 -0.11 10.14 3.25
C VAL A 200 1.37 10.13 3.61
N GLY A 201 2.23 10.21 2.60
CA GLY A 201 3.67 10.25 2.77
C GLY A 201 4.21 11.66 2.81
N ARG A 202 5.30 11.85 3.54
CA ARG A 202 6.06 13.08 3.56
C ARG A 202 7.44 12.84 2.97
N ILE A 203 7.78 13.64 1.98
CA ILE A 203 9.16 13.90 1.57
C ILE A 203 9.55 15.22 2.21
N LEU A 204 10.55 15.22 3.09
CA LEU A 204 11.05 16.41 3.75
C LEU A 204 12.33 16.87 3.07
N ILE A 205 12.24 18.00 2.36
CA ILE A 205 13.36 18.63 1.66
C ILE A 205 13.99 19.66 2.60
N THR A 206 15.17 19.35 3.13
CA THR A 206 15.78 20.14 4.20
C THR A 206 17.31 20.14 4.12
N SER A 207 17.98 20.86 5.02
CA SER A 207 19.44 20.84 5.14
C SER A 207 19.90 19.56 5.87
N ASN A 208 21.07 19.03 5.52
CA ASN A 208 21.69 17.91 6.24
C ASN A 208 22.12 18.22 7.69
N VAL A 209 21.91 19.45 8.16
CA VAL A 209 22.05 19.86 9.56
C VAL A 209 20.79 20.62 10.01
N ASP A 210 20.30 20.27 11.20
CA ASP A 210 19.10 20.85 11.79
C ASP A 210 19.35 22.29 12.33
N ALA A 211 18.29 22.96 12.78
CA ALA A 211 18.36 24.33 13.31
C ALA A 211 19.25 24.49 14.55
N ASN A 212 19.56 23.40 15.26
CA ASN A 212 20.45 23.37 16.42
C ASN A 212 21.88 22.92 16.05
N ASN A 213 22.21 22.82 14.76
CA ASN A 213 23.47 22.28 14.23
C ASN A 213 23.71 20.80 14.56
N VAL A 214 22.66 20.02 14.78
CA VAL A 214 22.73 18.57 14.88
C VAL A 214 22.73 17.99 13.47
N GLN A 215 23.63 17.03 13.21
CA GLN A 215 23.65 16.29 11.95
C GLN A 215 22.37 15.48 11.79
N MET A 216 21.69 15.65 10.66
CA MET A 216 20.50 14.87 10.32
C MET A 216 20.87 13.39 10.10
N PRO A 217 19.90 12.45 10.19
CA PRO A 217 20.15 11.04 9.90
C PRO A 217 20.82 10.83 8.54
N ALA A 218 21.90 10.05 8.48
CA ALA A 218 22.63 9.84 7.22
C ALA A 218 23.02 11.13 6.45
N PHE A 219 23.40 12.21 7.17
CA PHE A 219 23.73 13.56 6.63
C PHE A 219 24.74 13.62 5.46
N GLY A 220 25.48 12.55 5.19
CA GLY A 220 26.40 12.44 4.05
C GLY A 220 25.73 11.97 2.74
N SER A 221 24.41 11.80 2.73
CA SER A 221 23.63 11.27 1.61
C SER A 221 22.89 12.39 0.86
N GLY A 222 22.42 12.10 -0.35
CA GLY A 222 21.50 12.98 -1.09
C GLY A 222 20.09 12.87 -0.53
N GLY A 223 19.68 11.65 -0.19
CA GLY A 223 18.49 11.36 0.58
C GLY A 223 18.66 10.07 1.41
N VAL A 224 17.64 9.78 2.20
CA VAL A 224 17.54 8.58 3.03
C VAL A 224 16.07 8.26 3.31
N ALA A 225 15.67 7.00 3.11
CA ALA A 225 14.31 6.55 3.35
C ALA A 225 14.23 5.10 3.84
N TYR A 226 13.24 4.83 4.71
CA TYR A 226 12.89 3.46 5.07
C TYR A 226 12.19 2.77 3.89
N VAL A 227 12.51 1.50 3.67
CA VAL A 227 12.05 0.80 2.46
C VAL A 227 10.76 0.01 2.69
N GLY A 228 9.80 0.14 1.78
CA GLY A 228 8.55 -0.63 1.77
C GLY A 228 7.64 -0.37 2.99
N VAL A 229 7.59 0.88 3.45
CA VAL A 229 6.81 1.31 4.62
C VAL A 229 5.45 1.91 4.25
N TRP A 230 5.25 2.29 2.99
CA TRP A 230 3.97 2.82 2.51
C TRP A 230 2.83 1.83 2.76
N GLY A 231 1.65 2.34 3.13
CA GLY A 231 0.47 1.52 3.41
C GLY A 231 0.49 0.81 4.76
N ALA A 232 1.64 0.74 5.46
CA ALA A 232 1.72 0.15 6.78
C ALA A 232 0.98 1.01 7.81
N SER A 233 0.27 0.37 8.75
CA SER A 233 -0.49 1.08 9.80
C SER A 233 0.39 1.99 10.68
N ASN A 234 1.70 1.74 10.71
CA ASN A 234 2.70 2.52 11.42
C ASN A 234 3.62 3.32 10.49
N TYR A 235 3.20 3.61 9.25
CA TYR A 235 4.02 4.39 8.30
C TYR A 235 4.52 5.72 8.89
N SER A 236 3.69 6.42 9.66
CA SER A 236 4.06 7.68 10.32
C SER A 236 5.24 7.54 11.30
N TYR A 237 5.53 6.33 11.80
CA TYR A 237 6.72 6.08 12.62
C TYR A 237 8.02 6.08 11.80
N TYR A 238 7.96 5.70 10.52
CA TYR A 238 9.12 5.67 9.61
C TYR A 238 9.21 6.92 8.71
N SER A 239 8.15 7.72 8.63
CA SER A 239 8.13 9.01 7.98
C SER A 239 9.03 10.03 8.71
N PRO A 240 9.64 11.00 8.02
CA PRO A 240 9.59 11.24 6.56
C PRO A 240 10.66 10.46 5.77
N ALA A 241 10.51 10.45 4.44
CA ALA A 241 11.66 10.33 3.55
C ALA A 241 12.43 11.66 3.58
N LEU A 242 13.75 11.62 3.73
CA LEU A 242 14.59 12.81 3.93
C LEU A 242 15.39 13.10 2.67
N VAL A 243 15.36 14.35 2.20
CA VAL A 243 16.13 14.81 1.04
C VAL A 243 16.95 16.03 1.43
N TYR A 244 18.28 15.96 1.25
CA TYR A 244 19.21 16.98 1.69
C TYR A 244 19.60 17.92 0.55
N TYR A 245 18.82 18.99 0.35
CA TYR A 245 18.99 19.87 -0.81
C TYR A 245 20.40 20.49 -0.90
N ASN A 246 21.04 20.75 0.24
CA ASN A 246 22.37 21.33 0.29
C ASN A 246 23.49 20.35 -0.09
N ALA A 247 23.22 19.05 -0.09
CA ALA A 247 24.08 18.02 -0.68
C ALA A 247 23.80 17.81 -2.19
N LEU A 248 22.71 18.38 -2.70
CA LEU A 248 22.19 18.19 -4.06
C LEU A 248 22.35 19.49 -4.88
N GLY A 249 23.61 19.88 -5.11
CA GLY A 249 23.93 21.07 -5.90
C GLY A 249 23.49 22.39 -5.27
N GLY A 250 23.30 22.42 -3.95
CA GLY A 250 22.87 23.62 -3.23
C GLY A 250 21.40 23.99 -3.45
N GLY A 251 20.53 22.99 -3.64
CA GLY A 251 19.11 23.18 -3.94
C GLY A 251 18.80 23.25 -5.43
N PHE A 252 19.65 22.67 -6.28
CA PHE A 252 19.40 22.64 -7.71
C PHE A 252 18.21 21.72 -8.03
N ALA A 253 17.12 22.31 -8.53
CA ALA A 253 15.82 21.64 -8.66
C ALA A 253 15.87 20.26 -9.37
N PRO A 254 16.60 20.07 -10.50
CA PRO A 254 16.75 18.74 -11.09
C PRO A 254 17.34 17.71 -10.12
N TYR A 255 18.35 18.06 -9.32
CA TYR A 255 18.96 17.10 -8.40
C TYR A 255 18.05 16.80 -7.21
N VAL A 256 17.36 17.82 -6.69
CA VAL A 256 16.42 17.66 -5.57
C VAL A 256 15.22 16.80 -5.97
N ALA A 257 14.66 17.02 -7.16
CA ALA A 257 13.52 16.25 -7.66
C ALA A 257 13.85 14.78 -7.87
N GLU A 258 14.96 14.48 -8.55
CA GLU A 258 15.40 13.10 -8.79
C GLU A 258 15.60 12.34 -7.47
N ALA A 259 16.28 12.95 -6.50
CA ALA A 259 16.45 12.36 -5.17
C ALA A 259 15.10 12.16 -4.46
N ALA A 260 14.21 13.17 -4.49
CA ALA A 260 12.90 13.07 -3.85
C ALA A 260 12.04 11.93 -4.42
N SER A 261 11.94 11.81 -5.73
CA SER A 261 11.22 10.71 -6.38
C SER A 261 11.84 9.35 -6.04
N HIS A 262 13.17 9.26 -6.02
CA HIS A 262 13.94 8.07 -5.64
C HIS A 262 13.66 7.63 -4.19
N GLU A 263 13.74 8.54 -3.22
CA GLU A 263 13.48 8.25 -1.80
C GLU A 263 12.03 7.79 -1.57
N MET A 264 11.10 8.39 -2.31
CA MET A 264 9.71 7.95 -2.26
C MET A 264 9.52 6.58 -2.92
N GLY A 265 10.30 6.25 -3.95
CA GLY A 265 10.43 4.91 -4.52
C GLY A 265 10.84 3.87 -3.47
N HIS A 266 11.80 4.20 -2.60
CA HIS A 266 12.14 3.33 -1.46
C HIS A 266 10.97 3.14 -0.50
N ASN A 267 10.27 4.21 -0.10
CA ASN A 267 9.06 4.08 0.75
C ASN A 267 8.03 3.10 0.15
N LEU A 268 7.93 3.04 -1.19
CA LEU A 268 7.04 2.15 -1.95
C LEU A 268 7.60 0.72 -2.12
N GLY A 269 8.89 0.51 -1.82
CA GLY A 269 9.54 -0.79 -1.79
C GLY A 269 10.52 -1.07 -2.93
N LEU A 270 10.93 -0.05 -3.68
CA LEU A 270 11.90 -0.18 -4.76
C LEU A 270 13.33 -0.26 -4.22
N SER A 271 14.18 -1.00 -4.94
CA SER A 271 15.63 -1.06 -4.75
C SER A 271 16.33 -0.36 -5.91
N HIS A 272 17.65 -0.17 -5.83
CA HIS A 272 18.36 0.56 -6.87
C HIS A 272 18.42 -0.20 -8.20
N ASP A 273 18.36 0.57 -9.28
CA ASP A 273 18.76 0.16 -10.61
C ASP A 273 20.28 0.28 -10.75
N GLY A 274 21.00 -0.84 -10.63
CA GLY A 274 22.46 -0.90 -10.73
C GLY A 274 22.99 -1.32 -12.10
N PHE A 275 24.30 -1.39 -12.23
CA PHE A 275 25.01 -1.77 -13.46
C PHE A 275 26.12 -2.78 -13.20
N ASN A 276 26.16 -3.87 -13.98
CA ASN A 276 27.25 -4.84 -13.92
C ASN A 276 27.59 -5.46 -15.29
N ASP A 277 28.71 -5.05 -15.90
CA ASP A 277 29.24 -5.65 -17.14
C ASP A 277 30.19 -6.84 -16.90
N GLY A 278 30.37 -7.21 -15.63
CA GLY A 278 31.28 -8.23 -15.14
C GLY A 278 32.67 -7.72 -14.77
N THR A 279 33.04 -6.50 -15.19
CA THR A 279 34.30 -5.84 -14.82
C THR A 279 34.06 -4.71 -13.84
N THR A 280 32.96 -3.98 -14.03
CA THR A 280 32.49 -2.88 -13.20
C THR A 280 31.13 -3.28 -12.62
N SER A 281 30.98 -3.24 -11.30
CA SER A 281 29.70 -3.41 -10.60
C SER A 281 29.40 -2.17 -9.77
N LEU A 282 28.23 -1.58 -9.98
CA LEU A 282 27.79 -0.35 -9.33
C LEU A 282 26.35 -0.52 -8.84
N GLY A 283 26.10 -0.04 -7.61
CA GLY A 283 24.75 -0.03 -7.05
C GLY A 283 23.79 0.94 -7.73
N TYR A 284 24.29 1.86 -8.56
CA TYR A 284 23.45 2.72 -9.39
C TYR A 284 23.93 2.73 -10.83
N TYR A 285 22.97 2.77 -11.76
CA TYR A 285 23.21 2.99 -13.17
C TYR A 285 23.08 4.47 -13.50
N ALA A 286 24.12 5.03 -14.10
CA ALA A 286 24.17 6.44 -14.49
C ALA A 286 23.44 6.75 -15.82
N GLY A 287 22.85 5.73 -16.44
CA GLY A 287 22.18 5.87 -17.72
C GLY A 287 23.12 5.78 -18.93
N ASN A 288 22.56 6.13 -20.10
CA ASN A 288 23.22 6.09 -21.39
C ASN A 288 22.69 7.17 -22.34
N GLY A 289 23.36 7.30 -23.49
CA GLY A 289 22.99 8.24 -24.54
C GLY A 289 23.48 9.66 -24.29
N THR A 290 23.07 10.56 -25.19
CA THR A 290 23.47 11.96 -25.21
C THR A 290 22.34 12.83 -25.77
N GLY A 291 22.42 14.15 -25.56
CA GLY A 291 21.41 15.07 -26.09
C GLY A 291 20.09 14.98 -25.35
N PHE A 292 18.99 15.41 -25.98
CA PHE A 292 17.67 15.50 -25.32
C PHE A 292 17.03 14.14 -25.02
N VAL A 293 17.56 13.07 -25.60
CA VAL A 293 17.15 11.69 -25.37
C VAL A 293 18.12 10.93 -24.46
N SER A 294 19.08 11.59 -23.79
CA SER A 294 19.92 10.90 -22.81
C SER A 294 19.06 10.42 -21.64
N TRP A 295 19.25 9.18 -21.20
CA TRP A 295 18.30 8.46 -20.35
C TRP A 295 18.96 7.83 -19.14
N ALA A 296 18.28 7.84 -18.00
CA ALA A 296 18.61 7.03 -16.83
C ALA A 296 17.33 6.59 -16.07
N PRO A 297 17.39 5.46 -15.34
CA PRO A 297 16.30 5.09 -14.46
C PRO A 297 16.25 5.96 -13.20
N ILE A 298 15.05 6.24 -12.68
CA ILE A 298 14.84 7.02 -11.44
C ILE A 298 15.51 6.33 -10.24
N MET A 299 15.41 5.00 -10.14
CA MET A 299 16.08 4.22 -9.09
C MET A 299 17.60 4.05 -9.35
N GLY A 300 18.16 4.68 -10.38
CA GLY A 300 19.59 4.78 -10.65
C GLY A 300 20.14 6.18 -10.34
N VAL A 301 20.85 6.80 -11.29
CA VAL A 301 21.34 8.19 -11.19
C VAL A 301 20.79 9.05 -12.32
N GLY A 302 19.61 9.64 -12.10
CA GLY A 302 18.94 10.53 -13.06
C GLY A 302 19.59 11.90 -13.27
N TYR A 303 20.44 12.37 -12.34
CA TYR A 303 20.95 13.75 -12.25
C TYR A 303 21.51 14.37 -13.55
N TYR A 304 22.05 13.56 -14.45
CA TYR A 304 22.78 14.04 -15.63
C TYR A 304 22.01 13.87 -16.95
N ASN A 305 20.77 13.37 -16.90
CA ASN A 305 20.02 12.96 -18.07
C ASN A 305 18.81 13.85 -18.35
N ASN A 306 18.35 13.84 -19.61
CA ASN A 306 17.19 14.63 -20.04
C ASN A 306 15.88 13.86 -19.92
N VAL A 307 15.96 12.53 -19.99
CA VAL A 307 14.86 11.59 -19.78
C VAL A 307 15.19 10.77 -18.54
N THR A 308 14.26 10.74 -17.58
CA THR A 308 14.34 9.92 -16.38
C THR A 308 13.04 9.14 -16.24
N GLN A 309 13.10 7.85 -15.96
CA GLN A 309 11.92 6.98 -16.02
C GLN A 309 11.96 5.88 -14.95
N TRP A 310 10.79 5.40 -14.54
CA TRP A 310 10.69 4.12 -13.83
C TRP A 310 11.14 2.97 -14.73
N SER A 311 11.78 1.94 -14.17
CA SER A 311 12.43 0.89 -14.95
C SER A 311 11.84 -0.49 -14.70
N LYS A 312 12.20 -1.41 -15.59
CA LYS A 312 12.04 -2.85 -15.39
C LYS A 312 13.35 -3.62 -15.55
N GLY A 313 14.47 -2.91 -15.50
CA GLY A 313 15.80 -3.47 -15.74
C GLY A 313 16.01 -3.93 -17.18
N GLU A 314 15.35 -3.29 -18.15
CA GLU A 314 15.43 -3.65 -19.58
C GLU A 314 16.67 -3.08 -20.28
N TYR A 315 17.47 -2.26 -19.57
CA TYR A 315 18.70 -1.70 -20.08
C TYR A 315 19.86 -2.71 -20.01
N ALA A 316 20.88 -2.48 -20.84
CA ALA A 316 22.04 -3.37 -20.90
C ALA A 316 22.77 -3.41 -19.56
N PHE A 317 23.10 -4.62 -19.09
CA PHE A 317 23.85 -4.86 -17.86
C PHE A 317 23.13 -4.45 -16.56
N ALA A 318 21.80 -4.35 -16.58
CA ALA A 318 21.02 -4.17 -15.36
C ALA A 318 21.35 -5.25 -14.32
N THR A 319 21.57 -4.82 -13.08
CA THR A 319 21.84 -5.75 -11.95
C THR A 319 20.57 -6.41 -11.44
N GLN A 320 19.39 -5.92 -11.83
CA GLN A 320 18.11 -6.32 -11.30
C GLN A 320 16.98 -6.05 -12.31
N THR A 321 15.79 -6.61 -12.11
CA THR A 321 14.63 -6.55 -13.04
C THR A 321 13.29 -6.34 -12.31
N GLN A 322 13.30 -5.57 -11.22
CA GLN A 322 12.09 -5.17 -10.49
C GLN A 322 11.14 -4.44 -11.45
N ASP A 323 9.87 -4.78 -11.37
CA ASP A 323 8.80 -4.11 -12.11
C ASP A 323 8.38 -2.87 -11.32
N ASP A 324 9.10 -1.76 -11.50
CA ASP A 324 8.89 -0.55 -10.70
C ASP A 324 7.45 -0.05 -10.76
N ILE A 325 6.89 0.12 -11.97
CA ILE A 325 5.52 0.55 -12.20
C ILE A 325 4.57 -0.46 -11.54
N GLY A 326 4.79 -1.77 -11.69
CA GLY A 326 3.99 -2.79 -11.01
C GLY A 326 4.00 -2.66 -9.47
N ILE A 327 5.17 -2.39 -8.88
CA ILE A 327 5.32 -2.20 -7.43
C ILE A 327 4.63 -0.89 -6.99
N ILE A 328 4.82 0.21 -7.71
CA ILE A 328 4.17 1.50 -7.41
C ILE A 328 2.65 1.37 -7.54
N THR A 329 2.14 0.79 -8.63
CA THR A 329 0.71 0.55 -8.86
C THR A 329 0.11 -0.32 -7.75
N SER A 330 0.85 -1.29 -7.19
CA SER A 330 0.35 -2.10 -6.06
C SER A 330 0.11 -1.28 -4.78
N ASN A 331 0.76 -0.13 -4.64
CA ASN A 331 0.68 0.77 -3.49
C ASN A 331 -0.23 1.99 -3.73
N LEU A 332 -0.17 2.57 -4.93
CA LEU A 332 -0.83 3.84 -5.29
C LEU A 332 -2.05 3.66 -6.19
N THR A 333 -2.22 2.50 -6.83
CA THR A 333 -3.16 2.24 -7.94
C THR A 333 -2.85 3.05 -9.20
N ALA A 334 -3.19 2.49 -10.37
CA ALA A 334 -3.02 3.18 -11.65
C ALA A 334 -3.98 4.37 -11.74
N ARG A 335 -3.56 5.40 -12.47
CA ARG A 335 -4.48 6.47 -12.90
C ARG A 335 -5.52 5.90 -13.87
N ALA A 336 -6.67 6.55 -13.91
CA ALA A 336 -7.68 6.23 -14.92
C ALA A 336 -7.40 7.05 -16.19
N ASP A 337 -7.53 6.37 -17.32
CA ASP A 337 -7.45 6.91 -18.68
C ASP A 337 -8.23 8.24 -18.81
N ASP A 338 -7.56 9.28 -19.32
CA ASP A 338 -8.12 10.61 -19.52
C ASP A 338 -8.61 10.89 -20.96
N HIS A 339 -8.15 10.11 -21.96
CA HIS A 339 -8.62 10.23 -23.34
C HIS A 339 -8.78 8.87 -24.03
N SER A 340 -9.77 8.73 -24.90
CA SER A 340 -9.99 7.42 -25.49
C SER A 340 -8.83 6.94 -26.35
N ASN A 341 -8.48 5.67 -26.10
CA ASN A 341 -7.67 4.78 -26.93
C ASN A 341 -8.16 4.52 -28.39
N THR A 342 -9.18 5.22 -28.87
CA THR A 342 -9.81 4.95 -30.17
C THR A 342 -10.29 6.21 -30.88
N GLN A 343 -10.16 6.21 -32.21
CA GLN A 343 -10.68 7.27 -33.09
C GLN A 343 -12.18 7.57 -32.87
N LEU A 344 -12.96 6.54 -32.53
CA LEU A 344 -14.40 6.63 -32.36
C LEU A 344 -14.83 7.51 -31.17
N ASN A 345 -14.04 7.52 -30.10
CA ASN A 345 -14.31 8.33 -28.92
C ASN A 345 -13.21 9.38 -28.69
N ALA A 346 -12.57 9.81 -29.79
CA ALA A 346 -11.52 10.80 -29.76
C ALA A 346 -11.99 12.10 -29.08
N THR A 347 -11.13 12.67 -28.24
CA THR A 347 -11.42 13.93 -27.55
C THR A 347 -11.30 15.10 -28.55
N PRO A 348 -12.31 15.98 -28.71
CA PRO A 348 -12.17 17.12 -29.60
C PRO A 348 -11.05 18.07 -29.14
N LEU A 349 -10.12 18.41 -30.04
CA LEU A 349 -9.22 19.54 -29.81
C LEU A 349 -10.02 20.83 -29.85
N LEU A 350 -9.72 21.74 -28.92
CA LEU A 350 -10.28 23.07 -28.92
C LEU A 350 -9.41 23.99 -29.77
N LEU A 351 -10.01 24.53 -30.83
CA LEU A 351 -9.38 25.45 -31.77
C LEU A 351 -9.97 26.86 -31.62
N SER A 352 -9.15 27.88 -31.81
CA SER A 352 -9.62 29.25 -32.00
C SER A 352 -10.35 29.41 -33.35
N THR A 353 -11.05 30.52 -33.54
CA THR A 353 -11.66 30.88 -34.84
C THR A 353 -10.65 31.07 -35.96
N THR A 354 -9.38 31.26 -35.63
CA THR A 354 -8.25 31.35 -36.58
C THR A 354 -7.50 30.04 -36.73
N GLY A 355 -8.01 28.93 -36.17
CA GLY A 355 -7.41 27.60 -36.25
C GLY A 355 -6.21 27.39 -35.34
N GLN A 356 -6.03 28.23 -34.30
CA GLN A 356 -4.94 28.06 -33.33
C GLN A 356 -5.31 27.02 -32.28
N ILE A 357 -4.35 26.15 -31.96
CA ILE A 357 -4.41 25.17 -30.88
C ILE A 357 -3.48 25.65 -29.77
N SER A 358 -4.00 25.73 -28.54
CA SER A 358 -3.23 26.13 -27.37
C SER A 358 -3.60 25.27 -26.17
N ALA A 359 -2.60 24.95 -25.36
CA ALA A 359 -2.77 24.28 -24.07
C ALA A 359 -2.09 25.12 -22.98
N THR A 360 -2.71 25.19 -21.79
CA THR A 360 -2.03 25.70 -20.59
C THR A 360 -1.17 24.60 -19.99
N ASN A 361 -0.05 24.99 -19.39
CA ASN A 361 0.80 24.11 -18.61
C ASN A 361 0.71 24.48 -17.11
N PRO A 362 1.24 23.65 -16.21
CA PRO A 362 1.25 23.94 -14.78
C PRO A 362 1.90 25.28 -14.37
N GLU A 363 2.71 25.92 -15.22
CA GLU A 363 3.26 27.26 -14.95
C GLU A 363 2.23 28.37 -15.12
N THR A 364 1.37 28.20 -16.13
CA THR A 364 0.37 29.19 -16.55
C THR A 364 -1.02 28.89 -15.99
N ASP A 365 -1.23 27.67 -15.50
CA ASP A 365 -2.49 27.16 -14.93
C ASP A 365 -2.20 26.07 -13.87
N PRO A 366 -1.65 26.44 -12.70
CA PRO A 366 -1.20 25.48 -11.66
C PRO A 366 -2.32 24.62 -11.07
N HIS A 367 -3.57 25.11 -11.12
CA HIS A 367 -4.74 24.38 -10.64
C HIS A 367 -5.49 23.64 -11.76
N ASN A 368 -4.94 23.62 -12.97
CA ASN A 368 -5.52 22.95 -14.15
C ASN A 368 -6.98 23.33 -14.42
N THR A 369 -7.30 24.63 -14.30
CA THR A 369 -8.64 25.18 -14.54
C THR A 369 -9.05 25.13 -16.00
N SER A 370 -8.08 25.04 -16.92
CA SER A 370 -8.28 24.85 -18.36
C SER A 370 -7.69 23.51 -18.80
N PRO A 371 -8.44 22.40 -18.74
CA PRO A 371 -7.93 21.04 -19.01
C PRO A 371 -7.76 20.70 -20.50
N SER A 372 -8.07 21.63 -21.40
CA SER A 372 -8.15 21.34 -22.85
C SER A 372 -6.78 21.16 -23.49
N ASN A 373 -6.73 20.34 -24.56
CA ASN A 373 -5.56 20.15 -25.44
C ASN A 373 -4.30 19.60 -24.73
N LYS A 374 -4.46 18.77 -23.70
CA LYS A 374 -3.40 18.12 -22.94
C LYS A 374 -3.94 16.85 -22.31
N GLY A 375 -3.08 15.90 -21.99
CA GLY A 375 -3.45 14.62 -21.39
C GLY A 375 -2.26 13.96 -20.70
N ILE A 376 -2.46 12.71 -20.28
CA ILE A 376 -1.46 11.88 -19.59
C ILE A 376 -1.47 10.50 -20.23
N ILE A 377 -0.31 10.07 -20.73
CA ILE A 377 -0.10 8.66 -21.09
C ILE A 377 0.19 7.90 -19.79
N GLU A 378 -0.79 7.17 -19.24
CA GLU A 378 -0.60 6.48 -17.95
C GLU A 378 -0.11 5.04 -18.06
N SER A 379 -0.13 4.45 -19.25
CA SER A 379 0.35 3.08 -19.48
C SER A 379 1.01 2.92 -20.82
N ARG A 380 1.89 1.92 -20.96
CA ARG A 380 2.59 1.66 -22.23
C ARG A 380 1.66 1.25 -23.40
N THR A 381 0.41 0.89 -23.11
CA THR A 381 -0.59 0.54 -24.11
C THR A 381 -1.56 1.68 -24.40
N ASP A 382 -1.35 2.83 -23.77
CA ASP A 382 -2.22 3.97 -23.83
C ASP A 382 -1.90 4.86 -25.05
N VAL A 383 -2.96 5.29 -25.73
CA VAL A 383 -2.93 6.04 -26.98
C VAL A 383 -4.07 7.05 -26.98
N ASP A 384 -3.75 8.31 -26.75
CA ASP A 384 -4.78 9.35 -26.69
C ASP A 384 -5.19 9.81 -28.09
N TYR A 385 -6.43 9.54 -28.47
CA TYR A 385 -7.01 10.05 -29.70
C TYR A 385 -7.69 11.40 -29.49
N PHE A 386 -7.40 12.32 -30.39
CA PHE A 386 -8.05 13.61 -30.51
C PHE A 386 -8.64 13.81 -31.91
N SER A 387 -9.77 14.52 -32.01
CA SER A 387 -10.41 14.89 -33.28
C SER A 387 -10.36 16.40 -33.51
N PHE A 388 -10.24 16.83 -34.76
CA PHE A 388 -10.32 18.25 -35.13
C PHE A 388 -10.66 18.42 -36.61
N ASN A 389 -11.22 19.57 -36.96
CA ASN A 389 -11.48 19.92 -38.37
C ASN A 389 -10.37 20.81 -38.91
N ALA A 390 -9.95 20.55 -40.14
CA ALA A 390 -8.95 21.35 -40.85
C ALA A 390 -9.35 21.55 -42.31
N GLY A 391 -9.15 22.78 -42.79
CA GLY A 391 -9.30 23.17 -44.18
C GLY A 391 -8.05 22.90 -45.00
N VAL A 392 -8.19 23.03 -46.33
CA VAL A 392 -7.07 22.89 -47.27
C VAL A 392 -5.99 23.92 -46.97
N GLY A 393 -4.78 23.48 -46.67
CA GLY A 393 -3.67 24.37 -46.35
C GLY A 393 -2.66 23.77 -45.38
N ALA A 394 -1.90 24.64 -44.73
CA ALA A 394 -0.87 24.23 -43.79
C ALA A 394 -1.48 23.70 -42.49
N LEU A 395 -0.86 22.65 -41.96
CA LEU A 395 -1.07 22.12 -40.61
C LEU A 395 0.29 22.03 -39.91
N GLN A 396 0.37 22.55 -38.70
CA GLN A 396 1.50 22.36 -37.80
C GLN A 396 0.99 22.10 -36.39
N ILE A 397 1.24 20.91 -35.85
CA ILE A 397 0.88 20.54 -34.47
C ILE A 397 2.14 20.09 -33.74
N SER A 398 2.40 20.68 -32.58
CA SER A 398 3.49 20.34 -31.67
C SER A 398 2.91 19.71 -30.41
N ILE A 399 3.41 18.55 -30.04
CA ILE A 399 3.08 17.83 -28.82
C ILE A 399 4.34 17.81 -27.96
N SER A 400 4.30 18.51 -26.84
CA SER A 400 5.46 18.70 -25.95
C SER A 400 5.24 17.97 -24.62
N PRO A 401 6.22 17.20 -24.12
CA PRO A 401 6.17 16.57 -22.79
C PRO A 401 6.13 17.58 -21.64
N ALA A 402 6.08 17.08 -20.42
CA ALA A 402 6.05 17.87 -19.18
C ALA A 402 7.12 18.96 -19.07
N TRP A 403 8.30 18.78 -19.68
CA TRP A 403 9.35 19.80 -19.70
C TRP A 403 8.90 21.13 -20.33
N ALA A 404 7.78 21.17 -21.06
CA ALA A 404 7.19 22.41 -21.53
C ALA A 404 6.72 23.35 -20.41
N ALA A 405 6.50 22.83 -19.20
CA ALA A 405 6.35 23.64 -17.99
C ALA A 405 7.72 24.19 -17.57
N PHE A 406 8.64 23.30 -17.21
CA PHE A 406 9.95 23.64 -16.65
C PHE A 406 11.07 23.61 -17.71
N GLN A 407 10.96 24.44 -18.76
CA GLN A 407 11.83 24.36 -19.95
C GLN A 407 13.33 24.59 -19.67
N ARG A 408 14.15 23.55 -19.83
CA ARG A 408 15.61 23.65 -19.73
C ARG A 408 16.33 23.31 -21.02
N ALA A 409 17.52 23.89 -21.19
CA ALA A 409 18.44 23.54 -22.26
C ALA A 409 19.12 22.17 -22.05
N ASP A 410 19.14 21.68 -20.81
CA ASP A 410 19.64 20.36 -20.42
C ASP A 410 18.96 19.92 -19.11
N LYS A 411 18.99 18.61 -18.81
CA LYS A 411 18.30 18.01 -17.66
C LYS A 411 16.80 18.34 -17.68
N LYS A 412 16.18 18.20 -18.86
CA LYS A 412 14.75 18.46 -19.08
C LYS A 412 13.92 17.73 -18.02
N GLY A 413 14.15 16.44 -17.80
CA GLY A 413 13.55 15.63 -16.72
C GLY A 413 12.07 15.38 -16.94
N ALA A 414 11.66 15.16 -18.19
CA ALA A 414 10.35 14.59 -18.49
C ALA A 414 10.52 13.10 -18.74
N ASN A 415 9.51 12.32 -18.35
CA ASN A 415 9.52 10.88 -18.48
C ASN A 415 9.02 10.45 -19.86
N LEU A 416 8.01 11.14 -20.40
CA LEU A 416 7.40 10.81 -21.68
C LEU A 416 8.29 11.16 -22.88
N ASP A 417 8.51 10.16 -23.75
CA ASP A 417 9.01 10.30 -25.11
C ASP A 417 7.86 10.04 -26.10
N ILE A 418 7.58 11.00 -26.99
CA ILE A 418 6.29 11.09 -27.69
C ILE A 418 6.40 10.62 -29.14
N GLN A 419 5.50 9.72 -29.52
CA GLN A 419 5.07 9.56 -30.90
C GLN A 419 3.72 10.23 -31.14
N ALA A 420 3.60 10.90 -32.27
CA ALA A 420 2.34 11.47 -32.74
C ALA A 420 2.00 10.96 -34.13
N THR A 421 0.76 10.51 -34.32
CA THR A 421 0.26 10.00 -35.61
C THR A 421 -0.97 10.78 -36.05
N LEU A 422 -0.96 11.30 -37.27
CA LEU A 422 -2.07 12.00 -37.91
C LEU A 422 -2.82 11.04 -38.84
N TYR A 423 -4.14 10.99 -38.71
CA TYR A 423 -5.04 10.20 -39.55
C TYR A 423 -6.07 11.10 -40.25
N ASP A 424 -6.49 10.69 -41.44
CA ASP A 424 -7.67 11.26 -42.10
C ASP A 424 -8.98 10.73 -41.51
N GLN A 425 -10.12 11.22 -42.00
CA GLN A 425 -11.45 10.81 -41.55
C GLN A 425 -11.70 9.30 -41.70
N ALA A 426 -11.11 8.65 -42.71
CA ALA A 426 -11.26 7.22 -42.97
C ALA A 426 -10.33 6.35 -42.11
N GLY A 427 -9.48 6.95 -41.28
CA GLY A 427 -8.48 6.25 -40.48
C GLY A 427 -7.19 5.92 -41.26
N THR A 428 -6.97 6.54 -42.42
CA THR A 428 -5.71 6.40 -43.16
C THR A 428 -4.64 7.26 -42.49
N GLN A 429 -3.49 6.66 -42.17
CA GLN A 429 -2.35 7.38 -41.63
C GLN A 429 -1.77 8.35 -42.66
N ILE A 430 -1.72 9.63 -42.31
CA ILE A 430 -1.13 10.72 -43.10
C ILE A 430 0.34 10.93 -42.74
N ALA A 431 0.64 10.97 -41.44
CA ALA A 431 1.98 11.19 -40.92
C ALA A 431 2.15 10.48 -39.57
N GLN A 432 3.37 10.05 -39.27
CA GLN A 432 3.77 9.54 -37.95
C GLN A 432 5.14 10.11 -37.65
N ILE A 433 5.28 10.73 -36.48
CA ILE A 433 6.48 11.45 -36.06
C ILE A 433 6.91 10.93 -34.69
N ASP A 434 8.16 10.50 -34.62
CA ASP A 434 8.88 9.98 -33.46
C ASP A 434 10.35 10.40 -33.64
N PRO A 435 10.73 11.61 -33.19
CA PRO A 435 12.09 12.10 -33.35
C PRO A 435 13.05 11.31 -32.47
N LEU A 436 14.14 10.82 -33.04
CA LEU A 436 15.09 9.99 -32.29
C LEU A 436 16.06 10.79 -31.42
N ASP A 437 16.06 12.13 -31.56
CA ASP A 437 16.99 13.06 -30.90
C ASP A 437 16.32 14.13 -30.01
N ASP A 438 14.99 14.15 -29.93
CA ASP A 438 14.20 14.95 -28.98
C ASP A 438 12.92 14.20 -28.59
N THR A 439 12.31 14.56 -27.47
CA THR A 439 11.14 13.85 -26.92
C THR A 439 9.79 14.48 -27.27
N ASN A 440 9.79 15.62 -27.99
CA ASN A 440 8.57 16.20 -28.54
C ASN A 440 8.30 15.72 -29.97
N ALA A 441 7.03 15.65 -30.35
CA ALA A 441 6.65 15.35 -31.73
C ALA A 441 6.07 16.61 -32.41
N VAL A 442 6.55 16.92 -33.61
CA VAL A 442 6.04 18.04 -34.43
C VAL A 442 5.57 17.52 -35.78
N ILE A 443 4.26 17.52 -35.99
CA ILE A 443 3.65 17.19 -37.28
C ILE A 443 3.56 18.46 -38.11
N SER A 444 4.20 18.46 -39.27
CA SER A 444 4.03 19.49 -40.30
C SER A 444 3.53 18.83 -41.59
N ALA A 445 2.31 19.18 -42.01
CA ALA A 445 1.65 18.59 -43.16
C ALA A 445 0.92 19.65 -44.01
N THR A 446 0.55 19.27 -45.23
CA THR A 446 -0.38 20.05 -46.06
C THR A 446 -1.66 19.26 -46.20
N ILE A 447 -2.75 19.80 -45.67
CA ILE A 447 -4.09 19.25 -45.78
C ILE A 447 -4.61 19.48 -47.19
N VAL A 448 -5.02 18.39 -47.85
CA VAL A 448 -5.42 18.39 -49.27
C VAL A 448 -6.93 18.44 -49.48
N SER A 449 -7.70 18.19 -48.43
CA SER A 449 -9.16 18.20 -48.43
C SER A 449 -9.67 18.84 -47.14
N ASP A 450 -10.74 19.61 -47.23
CA ASP A 450 -11.43 20.07 -46.04
C ASP A 450 -12.11 18.88 -45.35
N GLY A 451 -11.99 18.74 -44.02
CA GLY A 451 -12.54 17.58 -43.32
C GLY A 451 -12.15 17.45 -41.86
N GLN A 452 -12.63 16.36 -41.25
CA GLN A 452 -12.23 15.91 -39.92
C GLN A 452 -10.96 15.06 -39.99
N TYR A 453 -10.08 15.27 -39.02
CA TYR A 453 -8.80 14.59 -38.86
C TYR A 453 -8.65 14.11 -37.43
N TYR A 454 -7.76 13.15 -37.22
CA TYR A 454 -7.48 12.61 -35.90
C TYR A 454 -5.99 12.61 -35.59
N LEU A 455 -5.65 12.99 -34.36
CA LEU A 455 -4.31 12.94 -33.81
C LEU A 455 -4.27 11.85 -32.74
N ALA A 456 -3.37 10.89 -32.87
CA ALA A 456 -3.05 9.93 -31.81
C ALA A 456 -1.72 10.31 -31.16
N VAL A 457 -1.67 10.29 -29.82
CA VAL A 457 -0.47 10.54 -29.01
C VAL A 457 -0.15 9.31 -28.18
N SER A 458 1.10 8.87 -28.15
CA SER A 458 1.52 7.70 -27.36
C SER A 458 2.97 7.82 -26.89
N GLY A 459 3.31 7.08 -25.84
CA GLY A 459 4.70 6.89 -25.40
C GLY A 459 5.48 5.91 -26.28
N VAL A 460 6.77 6.15 -26.51
CA VAL A 460 7.62 5.28 -27.35
C VAL A 460 8.97 4.94 -26.74
N SER A 461 9.58 3.88 -27.28
CA SER A 461 10.97 3.49 -27.03
C SER A 461 11.92 4.29 -27.92
N ASN A 462 13.18 4.46 -27.50
CA ASN A 462 14.21 5.06 -28.33
C ASN A 462 15.32 4.06 -28.65
N ASN A 463 15.70 3.97 -29.93
CA ASN A 463 16.73 3.04 -30.40
C ASN A 463 18.15 3.65 -30.49
N ILE A 464 18.28 4.99 -30.50
CA ILE A 464 19.59 5.67 -30.51
C ILE A 464 20.16 5.72 -29.10
N THR A 465 19.33 6.10 -28.13
CA THR A 465 19.59 5.95 -26.71
C THR A 465 18.69 4.84 -26.20
N PRO A 466 19.17 3.59 -26.08
CA PRO A 466 18.30 2.47 -25.74
C PRO A 466 17.57 2.66 -24.41
N TYR A 467 16.25 2.82 -24.49
CA TYR A 467 15.26 2.63 -23.43
C TYR A 467 13.95 2.15 -24.06
N SER A 468 13.16 1.39 -23.30
CA SER A 468 11.87 0.86 -23.76
C SER A 468 10.74 1.88 -23.58
N ASP A 469 9.60 1.61 -24.20
CA ASP A 469 8.32 2.30 -23.99
C ASP A 469 7.72 2.07 -22.59
N TYR A 470 8.30 1.17 -21.77
CA TYR A 470 7.78 0.84 -20.45
C TYR A 470 7.68 2.06 -19.53
N GLY A 471 8.72 2.90 -19.53
CA GLY A 471 8.83 4.08 -18.68
C GLY A 471 8.42 5.39 -19.37
N SER A 472 8.12 5.35 -20.67
CA SER A 472 7.73 6.51 -21.49
C SER A 472 6.28 6.90 -21.23
N LEU A 473 6.00 7.35 -20.02
CA LEU A 473 4.68 7.71 -19.51
C LEU A 473 4.72 9.13 -18.96
N GLY A 474 3.60 9.85 -18.92
CA GLY A 474 3.57 11.19 -18.34
C GLY A 474 2.70 12.19 -19.08
N LYS A 475 2.83 13.47 -18.73
CA LYS A 475 2.01 14.56 -19.26
C LYS A 475 2.51 15.05 -20.61
N TYR A 476 1.58 15.50 -21.45
CA TYR A 476 1.89 16.23 -22.68
C TYR A 476 0.93 17.39 -22.92
N PHE A 477 1.37 18.35 -23.74
CA PHE A 477 0.62 19.55 -24.12
C PHE A 477 0.60 19.70 -25.64
N ILE A 478 -0.58 19.95 -26.21
CA ILE A 478 -0.79 20.10 -27.65
C ILE A 478 -0.92 21.59 -27.99
N SER A 479 -0.13 22.04 -28.95
CA SER A 479 -0.18 23.41 -29.47
C SER A 479 0.06 23.43 -30.98
N GLY A 480 -0.27 24.55 -31.62
CA GLY A 480 0.03 24.74 -33.05
C GLY A 480 -1.10 25.43 -33.80
N SER A 481 -1.23 25.12 -35.07
CA SER A 481 -2.25 25.70 -35.93
C SER A 481 -2.65 24.79 -37.08
N VAL A 482 -3.91 24.92 -37.47
CA VAL A 482 -4.45 24.34 -38.69
C VAL A 482 -5.06 25.46 -39.53
N THR A 483 -5.13 25.25 -40.84
CA THR A 483 -5.96 26.10 -41.68
C THR A 483 -7.43 25.89 -41.28
N PRO A 484 -8.21 26.92 -40.94
CA PRO A 484 -9.60 26.75 -40.55
C PRO A 484 -10.41 26.03 -41.63
N SER A 485 -11.23 25.07 -41.21
CA SER A 485 -12.16 24.38 -42.08
C SER A 485 -13.26 25.33 -42.56
N ASN A 486 -13.69 25.20 -43.82
CA ASN A 486 -14.88 25.87 -44.36
C ASN A 486 -16.14 25.00 -44.22
N ILE A 487 -16.01 23.76 -43.73
CA ILE A 487 -17.14 22.91 -43.38
C ILE A 487 -17.80 23.54 -42.14
N ALA A 488 -19.10 23.81 -42.26
CA ALA A 488 -19.88 24.25 -41.11
C ALA A 488 -19.76 23.18 -40.00
N PRO A 489 -19.55 23.57 -38.73
CA PRO A 489 -19.55 22.62 -37.63
C PRO A 489 -20.82 21.77 -37.68
N ASP A 490 -20.67 20.47 -37.49
CA ASP A 490 -21.80 19.58 -37.34
C ASP A 490 -22.57 19.98 -36.07
N THR A 491 -23.84 20.30 -36.25
CA THR A 491 -24.76 20.77 -35.21
C THR A 491 -25.99 19.89 -35.09
N THR A 492 -26.00 18.76 -35.80
CA THR A 492 -27.15 17.86 -35.86
C THR A 492 -26.86 16.64 -35.02
N ALA A 493 -27.76 16.32 -34.09
CA ALA A 493 -27.64 15.10 -33.30
C ALA A 493 -27.89 13.83 -34.14
N PRO A 494 -27.37 12.66 -33.69
CA PRO A 494 -27.64 11.38 -34.34
C PRO A 494 -29.13 11.08 -34.51
N THR A 495 -29.46 10.29 -35.53
CA THR A 495 -30.82 9.78 -35.78
C THR A 495 -30.91 8.32 -35.31
N PRO A 496 -31.95 7.88 -34.57
CA PRO A 496 -33.17 8.62 -34.25
C PRO A 496 -33.02 9.63 -33.10
N ASN A 497 -33.69 10.77 -33.24
CA ASN A 497 -33.80 11.79 -32.19
C ASN A 497 -35.28 12.15 -31.96
N PRO A 498 -35.89 11.82 -30.79
CA PRO A 498 -35.28 11.17 -29.63
C PRO A 498 -34.93 9.70 -29.89
N MET A 499 -34.06 9.15 -29.04
CA MET A 499 -33.67 7.74 -29.10
C MET A 499 -34.83 6.77 -28.84
N ALA A 500 -34.66 5.51 -29.25
CA ALA A 500 -35.66 4.45 -29.07
C ALA A 500 -35.01 3.14 -28.56
N TRP A 501 -35.85 2.25 -28.04
CA TRP A 501 -35.46 0.90 -27.62
C TRP A 501 -35.69 -0.09 -28.75
N ASP A 502 -34.68 -0.90 -29.05
CA ASP A 502 -34.83 -2.12 -29.87
C ASP A 502 -35.28 -3.29 -28.98
N VAL A 503 -34.66 -3.43 -27.81
CA VAL A 503 -35.07 -4.36 -26.74
C VAL A 503 -35.26 -3.57 -25.45
N LEU A 504 -36.49 -3.57 -24.95
CA LEU A 504 -36.81 -2.96 -23.65
C LEU A 504 -36.00 -3.63 -22.53
N PRO A 505 -35.70 -2.91 -21.43
CA PRO A 505 -35.10 -3.49 -20.23
C PRO A 505 -35.78 -4.79 -19.82
N ASN A 506 -34.98 -5.82 -19.58
CA ASN A 506 -35.45 -7.15 -19.21
C ASN A 506 -34.46 -7.81 -18.23
N ALA A 507 -34.96 -8.25 -17.08
CA ALA A 507 -34.17 -8.98 -16.08
C ALA A 507 -34.11 -10.50 -16.36
N GLY A 508 -35.04 -11.06 -17.13
CA GLY A 508 -35.20 -12.51 -17.26
C GLY A 508 -35.35 -13.18 -15.88
N ALA A 509 -34.53 -14.20 -15.63
CA ALA A 509 -34.43 -14.88 -14.34
C ALA A 509 -33.34 -14.30 -13.41
N SER A 510 -32.68 -13.21 -13.82
CA SER A 510 -31.59 -12.61 -13.04
C SER A 510 -32.12 -11.91 -11.80
N THR A 511 -31.46 -12.15 -10.67
CA THR A 511 -31.74 -11.47 -9.40
C THR A 511 -30.93 -10.18 -9.23
N ASN A 512 -30.00 -9.86 -10.13
CA ASN A 512 -29.05 -8.77 -9.92
C ASN A 512 -28.63 -8.01 -11.19
N SER A 513 -29.28 -8.28 -12.33
CA SER A 513 -28.95 -7.59 -13.58
C SER A 513 -30.18 -7.40 -14.47
N ILE A 514 -30.11 -6.36 -15.30
CA ILE A 514 -31.11 -6.04 -16.33
C ILE A 514 -30.38 -5.74 -17.63
N SER A 515 -30.75 -6.42 -18.71
CA SER A 515 -30.21 -6.17 -20.05
C SER A 515 -31.19 -5.36 -20.89
N MET A 516 -30.68 -4.49 -21.76
CA MET A 516 -31.45 -3.60 -22.62
C MET A 516 -30.68 -3.29 -23.91
N THR A 517 -31.40 -2.91 -24.98
CA THR A 517 -30.79 -2.56 -26.28
C THR A 517 -31.49 -1.36 -26.89
N ALA A 518 -30.72 -0.32 -27.19
CA ALA A 518 -31.17 0.84 -27.93
C ALA A 518 -31.23 0.55 -29.43
N THR A 519 -32.13 1.21 -30.15
CA THR A 519 -32.11 1.19 -31.62
C THR A 519 -30.78 1.74 -32.12
N PRO A 520 -30.11 1.13 -33.11
CA PRO A 520 -28.90 1.69 -33.70
C PRO A 520 -29.16 3.12 -34.20
N ALA A 521 -28.30 4.05 -33.79
CA ALA A 521 -28.28 5.43 -34.23
C ALA A 521 -27.16 5.66 -35.24
N THR A 522 -27.41 6.53 -36.20
CA THR A 522 -26.49 6.94 -37.27
C THR A 522 -26.40 8.45 -37.32
N ASP A 523 -25.26 8.97 -37.73
CA ASP A 523 -25.05 10.40 -37.91
C ASP A 523 -24.56 10.73 -39.34
N GLU A 524 -25.06 11.83 -39.90
CA GLU A 524 -24.76 12.28 -41.27
C GLU A 524 -23.48 13.14 -41.35
N GLY A 525 -23.02 13.70 -40.23
CA GLY A 525 -21.75 14.44 -40.11
C GLY A 525 -20.51 13.53 -40.21
N GLY A 526 -20.71 12.21 -40.10
CA GLY A 526 -19.65 11.22 -40.10
C GLY A 526 -18.98 11.08 -38.73
N GLY A 527 -18.35 9.94 -38.49
CA GLY A 527 -17.95 9.51 -37.15
C GLY A 527 -18.98 8.53 -36.57
N GLY A 528 -18.61 7.76 -35.54
CA GLY A 528 -19.54 6.82 -34.95
C GLY A 528 -20.29 7.39 -33.74
N VAL A 529 -21.35 6.69 -33.36
CA VAL A 529 -22.32 7.14 -32.35
C VAL A 529 -22.10 6.40 -31.03
N GLN A 530 -22.18 7.12 -29.92
CA GLN A 530 -22.15 6.55 -28.57
C GLN A 530 -23.54 6.63 -27.91
N TYR A 531 -23.78 5.74 -26.95
CA TYR A 531 -25.03 5.58 -26.20
C TYR A 531 -24.78 5.73 -24.70
N LEU A 532 -25.69 6.41 -24.00
CA LEU A 532 -25.75 6.51 -22.54
C LEU A 532 -27.07 5.92 -22.05
N PHE A 533 -27.00 4.85 -21.26
CA PHE A 533 -28.14 4.22 -20.62
C PHE A 533 -28.30 4.80 -19.22
N ALA A 534 -29.28 5.67 -19.03
CA ALA A 534 -29.53 6.38 -17.78
C ALA A 534 -30.48 5.58 -16.89
N CYS A 535 -30.08 5.30 -15.65
CA CYS A 535 -31.00 4.78 -14.64
C CYS A 535 -31.79 5.95 -14.04
N VAL A 536 -33.09 5.99 -14.30
CA VAL A 536 -33.98 7.06 -13.88
C VAL A 536 -34.44 6.86 -12.44
N SER A 537 -34.70 5.61 -12.04
CA SER A 537 -35.06 5.26 -10.66
C SER A 537 -34.86 3.77 -10.40
N GLY A 538 -34.59 3.46 -9.15
CA GLY A 538 -34.31 2.12 -8.64
C GLY A 538 -33.75 2.19 -7.22
N SER A 539 -33.39 1.05 -6.64
CA SER A 539 -32.68 1.01 -5.35
C SER A 539 -31.16 0.92 -5.58
N GLN A 540 -30.46 0.13 -4.77
CA GLN A 540 -29.01 -0.09 -4.90
C GLN A 540 -28.64 -0.54 -6.32
N GLY A 541 -27.57 0.02 -6.86
CA GLY A 541 -27.10 -0.31 -8.22
C GLY A 541 -27.75 0.51 -9.35
N CYS A 542 -28.67 1.44 -9.03
CA CYS A 542 -29.18 2.38 -10.04
C CYS A 542 -28.13 3.45 -10.36
N VAL A 543 -27.33 3.18 -11.38
CA VAL A 543 -26.30 4.08 -11.90
C VAL A 543 -26.42 4.15 -13.42
N ASN A 544 -26.04 5.29 -13.99
CA ASN A 544 -25.95 5.41 -15.45
C ASN A 544 -24.77 4.59 -15.97
N SER A 545 -24.89 4.08 -17.20
CA SER A 545 -23.70 3.59 -17.91
C SER A 545 -22.75 4.76 -18.19
N ASN A 546 -21.49 4.44 -18.49
CA ASN A 546 -20.64 5.37 -19.24
C ASN A 546 -21.18 5.49 -20.68
N TRP A 547 -20.72 6.50 -21.42
CA TRP A 547 -20.90 6.53 -22.86
C TRP A 547 -20.20 5.32 -23.49
N GLN A 548 -20.89 4.59 -24.35
CA GLN A 548 -20.38 3.38 -24.97
C GLN A 548 -20.83 3.26 -26.43
N THR A 549 -20.05 2.60 -27.26
CA THR A 549 -20.34 2.42 -28.70
C THR A 549 -21.34 1.30 -28.94
N SER A 550 -21.43 0.36 -27.99
CA SER A 550 -22.45 -0.67 -27.99
C SER A 550 -23.82 -0.06 -27.70
N ASN A 551 -24.76 -0.31 -28.59
CA ASN A 551 -26.18 -0.03 -28.36
C ASN A 551 -26.82 -1.05 -27.39
N GLN A 552 -26.04 -1.95 -26.78
CA GLN A 552 -26.49 -2.92 -25.78
C GLN A 552 -25.86 -2.63 -24.43
N TYR A 553 -26.66 -2.70 -23.37
CA TYR A 553 -26.19 -2.52 -21.99
C TYR A 553 -26.78 -3.58 -21.07
N THR A 554 -25.96 -4.09 -20.16
CA THR A 554 -26.41 -4.93 -19.05
C THR A 554 -26.03 -4.25 -17.75
N ALA A 555 -27.03 -3.69 -17.05
CA ALA A 555 -26.86 -3.07 -15.75
C ALA A 555 -26.55 -4.15 -14.70
N PRO A 556 -25.38 -4.11 -14.05
CA PRO A 556 -25.00 -5.09 -13.04
C PRO A 556 -25.31 -4.61 -11.61
N GLY A 557 -25.17 -5.50 -10.63
CA GLY A 557 -25.13 -5.13 -9.20
C GLY A 557 -26.47 -4.61 -8.64
N LEU A 558 -27.58 -4.98 -9.27
CA LEU A 558 -28.92 -4.57 -8.87
C LEU A 558 -29.41 -5.39 -7.66
N ALA A 559 -30.27 -4.81 -6.84
CA ALA A 559 -30.96 -5.52 -5.78
C ALA A 559 -32.02 -6.46 -6.37
N ALA A 560 -32.19 -7.63 -5.75
CA ALA A 560 -33.22 -8.60 -6.13
C ALA A 560 -34.64 -8.07 -5.84
N ASN A 561 -35.63 -8.60 -6.57
CA ASN A 561 -37.04 -8.25 -6.43
C ASN A 561 -37.32 -6.73 -6.47
N THR A 562 -36.57 -5.99 -7.29
CA THR A 562 -36.62 -4.52 -7.35
C THR A 562 -36.89 -4.08 -8.79
N THR A 563 -37.79 -3.10 -8.94
CA THR A 563 -38.07 -2.47 -10.26
C THR A 563 -37.12 -1.30 -10.50
N TYR A 564 -36.50 -1.29 -11.68
CA TYR A 564 -35.64 -0.22 -12.18
C TYR A 564 -36.22 0.38 -13.47
N ASN A 565 -36.04 1.68 -13.64
CA ASN A 565 -36.47 2.44 -14.81
C ASN A 565 -35.25 2.98 -15.56
N TYR A 566 -35.22 2.80 -16.88
CA TYR A 566 -34.14 3.24 -17.75
C TYR A 566 -34.62 4.12 -18.90
N GLN A 567 -33.74 5.02 -19.33
CA GLN A 567 -33.81 5.78 -20.58
C GLN A 567 -32.48 5.62 -21.32
N VAL A 568 -32.46 5.85 -22.63
CA VAL A 568 -31.22 5.92 -23.41
C VAL A 568 -31.19 7.18 -24.27
N LYS A 569 -30.02 7.81 -24.40
CA LYS A 569 -29.74 8.85 -25.39
C LYS A 569 -28.44 8.52 -26.13
N ALA A 570 -28.23 9.16 -27.28
CA ALA A 570 -27.04 8.97 -28.09
C ALA A 570 -26.32 10.31 -28.33
N LYS A 571 -25.04 10.26 -28.70
CA LYS A 571 -24.27 11.43 -29.15
C LYS A 571 -23.32 11.07 -30.30
N ASP A 572 -23.06 12.02 -31.18
CA ASP A 572 -22.06 11.89 -32.25
C ASP A 572 -20.63 12.27 -31.77
N ALA A 573 -19.68 12.21 -32.71
CA ALA A 573 -18.29 12.60 -32.50
C ALA A 573 -18.10 14.13 -32.33
N SER A 574 -19.06 14.93 -32.79
CA SER A 574 -19.11 16.39 -32.65
C SER A 574 -19.68 16.83 -31.29
N GLY A 575 -20.22 15.89 -30.51
CA GLY A 575 -20.83 16.11 -29.21
C GLY A 575 -22.31 16.47 -29.24
N ASN A 576 -22.99 16.43 -30.40
CA ASN A 576 -24.43 16.70 -30.43
C ASN A 576 -25.19 15.48 -29.88
N GLU A 577 -26.08 15.73 -28.92
CA GLU A 577 -26.83 14.68 -28.23
C GLU A 577 -28.28 14.60 -28.70
N THR A 578 -28.82 13.39 -28.76
CA THR A 578 -30.26 13.17 -28.97
C THR A 578 -31.06 13.49 -27.71
N GLY A 579 -32.38 13.64 -27.85
CA GLY A 579 -33.31 13.48 -26.74
C GLY A 579 -33.29 12.04 -26.20
N TYR A 580 -33.64 11.89 -24.91
CA TYR A 580 -33.82 10.58 -24.29
C TYR A 580 -34.99 9.81 -24.91
N SER A 581 -34.86 8.49 -24.92
CA SER A 581 -35.95 7.58 -25.21
C SER A 581 -37.09 7.68 -24.20
N ILE A 582 -38.20 7.01 -24.51
CA ILE A 582 -39.22 6.72 -23.51
C ILE A 582 -38.61 5.95 -22.32
N THR A 583 -39.12 6.20 -21.12
CA THR A 583 -38.76 5.43 -19.92
C THR A 583 -39.33 4.02 -20.01
N ALA A 584 -38.50 3.01 -19.76
CA ALA A 584 -38.91 1.61 -19.72
C ALA A 584 -38.42 0.95 -18.43
N ALA A 585 -39.17 -0.05 -17.94
CA ALA A 585 -38.91 -0.65 -16.63
C ALA A 585 -38.73 -2.16 -16.70
N ALA A 586 -37.92 -2.70 -15.78
CA ALA A 586 -37.82 -4.12 -15.51
C ALA A 586 -37.66 -4.39 -14.02
N THR A 587 -38.15 -5.55 -13.57
CA THR A 587 -38.04 -6.00 -12.19
C THR A 587 -37.10 -7.19 -12.11
N THR A 588 -36.05 -7.10 -11.29
CA THR A 588 -35.16 -8.23 -11.02
C THR A 588 -35.90 -9.36 -10.32
N ALA A 589 -35.52 -10.60 -10.58
CA ALA A 589 -36.10 -11.76 -9.92
C ALA A 589 -35.81 -11.74 -8.41
N ALA A 590 -36.69 -12.37 -7.62
CA ALA A 590 -36.43 -12.62 -6.20
C ALA A 590 -35.38 -13.72 -6.02
N VAL A 591 -34.55 -13.61 -4.98
CA VAL A 591 -33.65 -14.71 -4.58
C VAL A 591 -34.50 -15.86 -4.06
N PRO A 592 -34.29 -17.11 -4.53
CA PRO A 592 -34.97 -18.28 -3.96
C PRO A 592 -34.70 -18.40 -2.45
N ALA A 593 -35.71 -18.77 -1.67
CA ALA A 593 -35.53 -19.00 -0.24
C ALA A 593 -34.60 -20.21 0.00
N ASP A 594 -33.64 -20.05 0.90
CA ASP A 594 -32.76 -21.13 1.33
C ASP A 594 -33.48 -22.05 2.32
N THR A 595 -33.53 -23.35 1.98
CA THR A 595 -34.23 -24.39 2.75
C THR A 595 -33.30 -25.53 3.17
N THR A 596 -31.99 -25.39 2.91
CA THR A 596 -31.00 -26.41 3.21
C THR A 596 -30.23 -26.05 4.47
N ALA A 597 -30.05 -27.02 5.37
CA ALA A 597 -29.22 -26.80 6.56
C ALA A 597 -27.72 -26.93 6.23
N PRO A 598 -26.83 -26.32 7.04
CA PRO A 598 -25.39 -26.43 6.87
C PRO A 598 -24.87 -27.88 6.87
N THR A 599 -23.74 -28.13 6.21
CA THR A 599 -23.03 -29.42 6.20
C THR A 599 -21.79 -29.35 7.09
N PRO A 600 -21.48 -30.34 7.95
CA PRO A 600 -22.14 -31.65 8.05
C PRO A 600 -23.43 -31.64 8.90
N SER A 601 -24.41 -32.42 8.45
CA SER A 601 -25.63 -32.74 9.20
C SER A 601 -25.83 -34.27 9.18
N PRO A 602 -25.64 -35.00 10.30
CA PRO A 602 -25.39 -34.50 11.66
C PRO A 602 -24.01 -33.84 11.84
N MET A 603 -23.92 -32.91 12.81
CA MET A 603 -22.64 -32.29 13.16
C MET A 603 -21.62 -33.29 13.70
N THR A 604 -20.33 -32.91 13.66
CA THR A 604 -19.24 -33.72 14.22
C THR A 604 -18.27 -32.90 15.06
N TRP A 605 -17.39 -33.58 15.81
CA TRP A 605 -16.43 -32.94 16.71
C TRP A 605 -15.04 -32.87 16.06
N ALA A 606 -14.48 -31.67 15.94
CA ALA A 606 -13.05 -31.50 15.63
C ALA A 606 -12.17 -31.81 16.85
N THR A 607 -12.67 -31.47 18.04
CA THR A 607 -12.06 -31.84 19.32
C THR A 607 -13.18 -32.15 20.29
N LYS A 608 -13.26 -33.43 20.71
CA LYS A 608 -14.24 -33.87 21.70
C LYS A 608 -14.05 -33.11 23.02
N PRO A 609 -15.09 -32.96 23.86
CA PRO A 609 -14.99 -32.30 25.16
C PRO A 609 -13.81 -32.81 25.97
N THR A 610 -13.03 -31.89 26.52
CA THR A 610 -11.83 -32.17 27.31
C THR A 610 -11.76 -31.23 28.51
N ALA A 611 -11.39 -31.76 29.68
CA ALA A 611 -11.33 -30.97 30.91
C ALA A 611 -10.21 -29.93 30.87
N ALA A 612 -10.59 -28.65 30.84
CA ALA A 612 -9.65 -27.54 30.89
C ALA A 612 -9.16 -27.32 32.34
N SER A 613 -10.08 -27.30 33.31
CA SER A 613 -9.80 -27.08 34.73
C SER A 613 -10.66 -27.96 35.65
N SER A 614 -10.62 -27.69 36.96
CA SER A 614 -11.54 -28.30 37.92
C SER A 614 -12.98 -27.79 37.83
N SER A 615 -13.23 -26.74 37.03
CA SER A 615 -14.56 -26.14 36.86
C SER A 615 -14.88 -25.76 35.40
N SER A 616 -14.11 -26.27 34.42
CA SER A 616 -14.36 -26.01 33.01
C SER A 616 -13.97 -27.15 32.07
N ILE A 617 -14.72 -27.28 30.97
CA ILE A 617 -14.51 -28.23 29.86
C ILE A 617 -14.51 -27.44 28.55
N SER A 618 -13.53 -27.68 27.67
CA SER A 618 -13.43 -27.07 26.35
C SER A 618 -13.68 -28.09 25.24
N MET A 619 -14.31 -27.67 24.14
CA MET A 619 -14.72 -28.52 23.03
C MET A 619 -14.78 -27.75 21.72
N LYS A 620 -14.53 -28.41 20.59
CA LYS A 620 -14.54 -27.79 19.25
C LYS A 620 -15.33 -28.63 18.25
N ALA A 621 -16.34 -28.03 17.62
CA ALA A 621 -17.08 -28.67 16.52
C ALA A 621 -16.27 -28.64 15.22
N THR A 622 -16.54 -29.54 14.29
CA THR A 622 -16.06 -29.37 12.91
C THR A 622 -16.62 -28.09 12.30
N VAL A 623 -15.88 -27.49 11.37
CA VAL A 623 -16.40 -26.34 10.62
C VAL A 623 -17.56 -26.84 9.77
N ALA A 624 -18.72 -26.19 9.91
CA ALA A 624 -19.86 -26.37 9.05
C ALA A 624 -19.90 -25.26 7.99
N THR A 625 -20.30 -25.63 6.78
CA THR A 625 -20.42 -24.74 5.63
C THR A 625 -21.81 -24.86 5.04
N ASP A 626 -22.34 -23.74 4.57
CA ASP A 626 -23.62 -23.70 3.88
C ASP A 626 -23.42 -23.53 2.37
N ASN A 627 -24.21 -24.24 1.57
CA ASN A 627 -24.15 -24.20 0.10
C ASN A 627 -24.61 -22.84 -0.46
N SER A 628 -25.38 -22.04 0.29
CA SER A 628 -25.70 -20.66 -0.05
C SER A 628 -24.55 -19.67 0.18
N GLY A 629 -23.44 -20.12 0.80
CA GLY A 629 -22.32 -19.26 1.17
C GLY A 629 -22.57 -18.37 2.39
N THR A 630 -23.68 -18.60 3.12
CA THR A 630 -24.05 -17.81 4.30
C THR A 630 -23.25 -18.19 5.54
N ALA A 631 -23.17 -17.25 6.49
CA ALA A 631 -22.49 -17.45 7.76
C ALA A 631 -23.22 -18.47 8.65
N VAL A 632 -22.46 -19.38 9.27
CA VAL A 632 -22.98 -20.46 10.13
C VAL A 632 -22.75 -20.15 11.61
N GLN A 633 -23.72 -20.47 12.45
CA GLN A 633 -23.64 -20.39 13.92
C GLN A 633 -23.71 -21.78 14.55
N TYR A 634 -23.12 -21.95 15.74
CA TYR A 634 -23.03 -23.20 16.48
C TYR A 634 -23.70 -23.08 17.85
N MET A 635 -24.35 -24.14 18.30
CA MET A 635 -24.90 -24.28 19.64
C MET A 635 -24.44 -25.59 20.28
N PHE A 636 -23.75 -25.49 21.42
CA PHE A 636 -23.27 -26.62 22.19
C PHE A 636 -24.29 -26.96 23.27
N VAL A 637 -24.84 -28.17 23.21
CA VAL A 637 -25.94 -28.63 24.05
C VAL A 637 -25.38 -29.52 25.15
N CYS A 638 -25.55 -29.12 26.41
CA CYS A 638 -25.22 -29.99 27.55
C CYS A 638 -26.40 -30.93 27.80
N THR A 639 -26.17 -32.23 27.61
CA THR A 639 -27.23 -33.25 27.70
C THR A 639 -27.26 -33.95 29.05
N THR A 640 -26.14 -34.01 29.76
CA THR A 640 -26.04 -34.63 31.09
C THR A 640 -24.90 -34.00 31.87
N GLY A 641 -25.10 -33.71 33.15
CA GLY A 641 -24.07 -33.17 34.03
C GLY A 641 -24.61 -32.70 35.37
N GLY A 642 -23.71 -32.27 36.26
CA GLY A 642 -24.06 -31.63 37.54
C GLY A 642 -24.33 -30.12 37.39
N THR A 643 -24.17 -29.37 38.47
CA THR A 643 -24.28 -27.90 38.48
C THR A 643 -23.45 -27.28 37.34
N GLY A 644 -24.05 -26.34 36.60
CA GLY A 644 -23.40 -25.69 35.45
C GLY A 644 -23.59 -26.39 34.10
N CYS A 645 -24.35 -27.50 34.03
CA CYS A 645 -24.76 -28.07 32.75
C CYS A 645 -25.84 -27.20 32.10
N VAL A 646 -25.42 -26.33 31.19
CA VAL A 646 -26.29 -25.44 30.41
C VAL A 646 -25.86 -25.45 28.94
N ASN A 647 -26.80 -25.18 28.04
CA ASN A 647 -26.48 -25.01 26.63
C ASN A 647 -25.78 -23.66 26.41
N SER A 648 -24.91 -23.59 25.41
CA SER A 648 -24.41 -22.31 24.93
C SER A 648 -25.52 -21.53 24.23
N SER A 649 -25.37 -20.21 24.14
CA SER A 649 -26.05 -19.43 23.09
C SER A 649 -25.55 -19.85 21.71
N TRP A 650 -26.30 -19.49 20.66
CA TRP A 650 -25.79 -19.54 19.30
C TRP A 650 -24.59 -18.59 19.14
N GLN A 651 -23.51 -19.08 18.55
CA GLN A 651 -22.26 -18.33 18.39
C GLN A 651 -21.58 -18.65 17.06
N ALA A 652 -20.88 -17.69 16.47
CA ALA A 652 -20.12 -17.91 15.23
C ALA A 652 -18.89 -18.82 15.44
N SER A 653 -18.32 -18.81 16.64
CA SER A 653 -17.18 -19.65 16.99
C SER A 653 -17.60 -21.13 17.10
N ASN A 654 -16.88 -22.00 16.40
CA ASN A 654 -16.99 -23.45 16.57
C ASN A 654 -16.20 -23.99 17.79
N LEU A 655 -15.64 -23.11 18.62
CA LEU A 655 -14.98 -23.44 19.88
C LEU A 655 -15.85 -22.95 21.06
N TYR A 656 -16.03 -23.81 22.05
CA TYR A 656 -16.79 -23.50 23.27
C TYR A 656 -16.08 -23.99 24.53
N THR A 657 -16.13 -23.19 25.59
CA THR A 657 -15.65 -23.57 26.93
C THR A 657 -16.79 -23.41 27.93
N ALA A 658 -17.32 -24.54 28.39
CA ALA A 658 -18.29 -24.60 29.49
C ALA A 658 -17.56 -24.35 30.81
N SER A 659 -18.02 -23.37 31.59
CA SER A 659 -17.44 -22.93 32.86
C SER A 659 -18.45 -23.05 34.00
N GLY A 660 -18.00 -22.86 35.25
CA GLY A 660 -18.88 -22.97 36.43
C GLY A 660 -19.30 -24.41 36.74
N LEU A 661 -18.56 -25.39 36.22
CA LEU A 661 -18.85 -26.81 36.39
C LEU A 661 -18.41 -27.31 37.77
N ALA A 662 -19.11 -28.31 38.30
CA ALA A 662 -18.75 -29.00 39.53
C ALA A 662 -17.43 -29.78 39.35
N VAL A 663 -16.63 -29.84 40.41
CA VAL A 663 -15.34 -30.55 40.46
C VAL A 663 -15.53 -32.07 40.31
N ALA A 664 -14.57 -32.74 39.65
CA ALA A 664 -14.56 -34.20 39.46
C ALA A 664 -15.89 -34.80 38.95
N THR A 665 -16.60 -34.05 38.11
CA THR A 665 -17.96 -34.40 37.65
C THR A 665 -17.96 -34.59 36.13
N ALA A 666 -18.63 -35.64 35.66
CA ALA A 666 -18.76 -35.96 34.24
C ALA A 666 -19.88 -35.12 33.59
N TYR A 667 -19.60 -34.56 32.41
CA TYR A 667 -20.54 -33.81 31.58
C TYR A 667 -20.55 -34.37 30.16
N THR A 668 -21.73 -34.43 29.55
CA THR A 668 -21.96 -34.91 28.18
C THR A 668 -22.49 -33.77 27.31
N PHE A 669 -21.89 -33.58 26.14
CA PHE A 669 -22.25 -32.53 25.19
C PHE A 669 -22.58 -33.09 23.80
N GLN A 670 -23.46 -32.38 23.10
CA GLN A 670 -23.73 -32.47 21.66
C GLN A 670 -23.53 -31.08 21.04
N VAL A 671 -23.45 -30.97 19.72
CA VAL A 671 -23.42 -29.68 19.00
C VAL A 671 -24.32 -29.74 17.77
N LYS A 672 -25.00 -28.65 17.47
CA LYS A 672 -25.70 -28.42 16.19
C LYS A 672 -25.27 -27.06 15.61
N ALA A 673 -25.51 -26.88 14.32
CA ALA A 673 -25.21 -25.66 13.58
C ALA A 673 -26.48 -25.14 12.89
N ARG A 674 -26.51 -23.85 12.54
CA ARG A 674 -27.57 -23.24 11.73
C ARG A 674 -27.01 -22.19 10.79
N ASP A 675 -27.66 -21.99 9.66
CA ASP A 675 -27.41 -20.87 8.76
C ASP A 675 -28.11 -19.58 9.25
N ILE A 676 -28.08 -18.53 8.43
CA ILE A 676 -28.78 -17.26 8.70
C ILE A 676 -30.29 -17.35 8.45
N SER A 677 -30.72 -18.30 7.60
CA SER A 677 -32.11 -18.57 7.24
C SER A 677 -32.86 -19.36 8.32
N GLY A 678 -32.13 -19.87 9.31
CA GLY A 678 -32.66 -20.65 10.43
C GLY A 678 -32.71 -22.15 10.19
N ASN A 679 -32.14 -22.66 9.08
CA ASN A 679 -32.07 -24.08 8.82
C ASN A 679 -31.01 -24.71 9.74
N GLU A 680 -31.43 -25.66 10.59
CA GLU A 680 -30.56 -26.28 11.59
C GLU A 680 -30.12 -27.69 11.19
N THR A 681 -28.88 -28.04 11.55
CA THR A 681 -28.36 -29.40 11.37
C THR A 681 -28.87 -30.35 12.45
N ALA A 682 -28.81 -31.66 12.16
CA ALA A 682 -28.97 -32.67 13.20
C ALA A 682 -27.82 -32.61 14.23
N LEU A 683 -28.14 -32.89 15.50
CA LEU A 683 -27.16 -32.90 16.60
C LEU A 683 -26.04 -33.92 16.37
N SER A 684 -24.83 -33.57 16.81
CA SER A 684 -23.70 -34.49 16.80
C SER A 684 -23.87 -35.68 17.74
N ALA A 685 -23.03 -36.70 17.55
CA ALA A 685 -22.89 -37.78 18.53
C ALA A 685 -22.43 -37.22 19.89
N SER A 686 -23.02 -37.73 20.98
CA SER A 686 -22.68 -37.33 22.34
C SER A 686 -21.22 -37.61 22.68
N ALA A 687 -20.56 -36.66 23.34
CA ALA A 687 -19.19 -36.82 23.82
C ALA A 687 -19.06 -36.27 25.25
N SER A 688 -18.24 -36.92 26.08
CA SER A 688 -18.17 -36.63 27.52
C SER A 688 -16.77 -36.28 27.99
N ALA A 689 -16.68 -35.44 29.03
CA ALA A 689 -15.47 -35.20 29.80
C ALA A 689 -15.78 -35.03 31.29
N THR A 690 -14.80 -35.35 32.13
CA THR A 690 -14.89 -35.17 33.59
C THR A 690 -13.96 -34.04 34.02
N THR A 691 -14.49 -33.02 34.70
CA THR A 691 -13.67 -31.91 35.23
C THR A 691 -12.55 -32.43 36.13
N LYS A 692 -11.43 -31.71 36.19
CA LYS A 692 -10.30 -32.11 37.03
C LYS A 692 -10.68 -32.07 38.52
N ASN A 693 -9.91 -32.76 39.35
CA ASN A 693 -10.05 -32.63 40.81
C ASN A 693 -9.38 -31.33 41.30
N ALA A 694 -9.69 -30.87 42.51
CA ALA A 694 -9.14 -29.64 43.10
C ALA A 694 -8.54 -29.87 44.49
N ILE A 695 -7.73 -28.94 44.99
CA ILE A 695 -7.31 -28.90 46.40
C ILE A 695 -8.57 -28.79 47.28
N PRO A 696 -8.65 -29.47 48.43
CA PRO A 696 -9.84 -29.42 49.27
C PRO A 696 -10.12 -28.02 49.83
N LEU A 697 -11.40 -27.71 49.99
CA LEU A 697 -11.81 -26.49 50.69
C LEU A 697 -11.44 -26.54 52.17
N THR A 698 -11.29 -25.36 52.78
CA THR A 698 -11.01 -25.21 54.20
C THR A 698 -12.15 -25.82 55.04
N PRO A 699 -11.85 -26.69 56.03
CA PRO A 699 -12.85 -27.19 56.96
C PRO A 699 -13.54 -26.04 57.71
N THR A 700 -14.86 -26.09 57.83
CA THR A 700 -15.65 -25.11 58.59
C THR A 700 -16.24 -25.75 59.85
N ASN A 701 -16.77 -24.92 60.76
CA ASN A 701 -17.47 -25.37 61.96
C ASN A 701 -16.63 -26.28 62.87
N LEU A 702 -15.33 -25.99 63.01
CA LEU A 702 -14.52 -26.67 64.02
C LEU A 702 -15.11 -26.36 65.40
N SER A 703 -15.46 -27.40 66.14
CA SER A 703 -15.95 -27.35 67.50
C SER A 703 -15.32 -28.48 68.31
N GLY A 704 -15.32 -28.35 69.63
CA GLY A 704 -14.79 -29.40 70.49
C GLY A 704 -15.19 -29.24 71.94
N VAL A 705 -14.99 -30.31 72.69
CA VAL A 705 -15.28 -30.39 74.12
C VAL A 705 -14.15 -31.12 74.83
N ARG A 706 -13.80 -30.63 76.02
CA ARG A 706 -12.93 -31.35 76.95
C ARG A 706 -13.75 -32.44 77.62
N LYS A 707 -13.41 -33.71 77.38
CA LYS A 707 -14.14 -34.89 77.89
C LYS A 707 -13.72 -35.27 79.31
N THR A 708 -12.43 -35.14 79.61
CA THR A 708 -11.84 -35.33 80.95
C THR A 708 -10.71 -34.31 81.13
N THR A 709 -10.11 -34.26 82.33
CA THR A 709 -8.90 -33.44 82.57
C THR A 709 -7.76 -33.74 81.59
N THR A 710 -7.74 -34.93 80.98
CA THR A 710 -6.68 -35.41 80.07
C THR A 710 -7.18 -35.80 78.66
N SER A 711 -8.42 -35.50 78.27
CA SER A 711 -8.94 -35.86 76.93
C SER A 711 -9.85 -34.81 76.29
N THR A 712 -9.78 -34.70 74.96
CA THR A 712 -10.60 -33.80 74.14
C THR A 712 -11.24 -34.54 72.98
N ALA A 713 -12.39 -34.06 72.52
CA ALA A 713 -13.00 -34.44 71.25
C ALA A 713 -13.29 -33.22 70.39
N LEU A 714 -12.95 -33.31 69.10
CA LEU A 714 -13.09 -32.27 68.09
C LEU A 714 -13.96 -32.81 66.94
N THR A 715 -14.80 -31.95 66.38
CA THR A 715 -15.59 -32.24 65.17
C THR A 715 -15.59 -31.03 64.25
N TRP A 716 -15.70 -31.26 62.94
CA TRP A 716 -15.78 -30.20 61.93
C TRP A 716 -16.66 -30.63 60.74
N GLY A 717 -17.00 -29.68 59.88
CA GLY A 717 -17.73 -29.94 58.65
C GLY A 717 -16.95 -30.86 57.69
N LYS A 718 -17.61 -31.90 57.18
CA LYS A 718 -17.02 -32.81 56.19
C LYS A 718 -16.76 -32.07 54.87
N VAL A 719 -15.52 -32.14 54.38
CA VAL A 719 -15.08 -31.61 53.08
C VAL A 719 -15.15 -32.73 52.03
N SER A 720 -15.88 -32.51 50.93
CA SER A 720 -16.28 -33.54 49.97
C SER A 720 -15.12 -34.20 49.20
N ASN A 721 -14.06 -33.45 48.88
CA ASN A 721 -12.89 -33.92 48.13
C ASN A 721 -11.63 -34.10 48.99
N ALA A 722 -11.77 -34.13 50.32
CA ALA A 722 -10.67 -34.38 51.26
C ALA A 722 -10.51 -35.87 51.53
N SER A 723 -9.29 -36.39 51.41
CA SER A 723 -8.95 -37.78 51.78
C SER A 723 -8.41 -37.89 53.21
N SER A 724 -7.96 -36.77 53.80
CA SER A 724 -7.55 -36.70 55.20
C SER A 724 -7.67 -35.28 55.77
N TYR A 725 -7.53 -35.17 57.08
CA TYR A 725 -7.46 -33.91 57.81
C TYR A 725 -6.21 -33.89 58.69
N GLU A 726 -5.63 -32.71 58.85
CA GLU A 726 -4.52 -32.44 59.77
C GLU A 726 -5.03 -31.61 60.95
N VAL A 727 -4.92 -32.14 62.16
CA VAL A 727 -5.25 -31.43 63.41
C VAL A 727 -3.98 -30.76 63.93
N TRP A 728 -4.08 -29.48 64.25
CA TRP A 728 -3.00 -28.67 64.81
C TRP A 728 -3.42 -28.19 66.19
N ARG A 729 -2.48 -28.19 67.14
CA ARG A 729 -2.72 -27.70 68.51
C ARG A 729 -1.57 -26.86 69.02
N CYS A 730 -1.85 -25.92 69.93
CA CYS A 730 -0.85 -25.25 70.75
C CYS A 730 -1.37 -25.03 72.18
N THR A 731 -0.48 -25.10 73.17
CA THR A 731 -0.79 -24.77 74.57
C THR A 731 -0.59 -23.26 74.76
N VAL A 732 -1.55 -22.60 75.42
CA VAL A 732 -1.48 -21.16 75.70
C VAL A 732 -0.58 -20.90 76.91
N VAL A 733 0.41 -20.02 76.75
CA VAL A 733 1.27 -19.53 77.84
C VAL A 733 1.12 -18.01 77.91
N GLY A 734 0.49 -17.49 78.98
CA GLY A 734 0.07 -16.09 79.04
C GLY A 734 -1.01 -15.80 77.99
N THR A 735 -0.72 -14.93 77.02
CA THR A 735 -1.61 -14.60 75.89
C THR A 735 -1.20 -15.23 74.56
N THR A 736 -0.04 -15.90 74.50
CA THR A 736 0.53 -16.40 73.24
C THR A 736 0.28 -17.90 73.06
N CYS A 737 0.10 -18.31 71.80
CA CYS A 737 -0.08 -19.71 71.40
C CYS A 737 0.59 -19.94 70.04
N ASN A 738 1.69 -20.69 70.03
CA ASN A 738 2.47 -20.97 68.83
C ASN A 738 2.21 -22.40 68.36
N TYR A 739 1.53 -22.56 67.23
CA TYR A 739 1.43 -23.84 66.54
C TYR A 739 2.82 -24.17 65.97
N GLY A 740 3.45 -25.25 66.45
CA GLY A 740 4.74 -25.70 65.93
C GLY A 740 4.68 -26.02 64.42
N THR A 741 5.80 -26.42 63.81
CA THR A 741 5.88 -26.65 62.35
C THR A 741 5.33 -28.01 61.89
N LYS A 742 4.93 -28.88 62.82
CA LYS A 742 4.38 -30.20 62.53
C LYS A 742 2.94 -30.29 63.02
N ARG A 743 2.09 -30.93 62.20
CA ARG A 743 0.73 -31.32 62.60
C ARG A 743 0.77 -32.15 63.87
N TYR A 744 -0.26 -32.02 64.69
CA TYR A 744 -0.41 -32.79 65.90
C TYR A 744 -0.97 -34.19 65.62
N ALA A 745 -2.01 -34.29 64.80
CA ALA A 745 -2.59 -35.56 64.41
C ALA A 745 -3.08 -35.52 62.95
N SER A 746 -3.32 -36.69 62.37
CA SER A 746 -4.03 -36.82 61.10
C SER A 746 -5.12 -37.86 61.21
N VAL A 747 -6.28 -37.57 60.63
CA VAL A 747 -7.45 -38.44 60.63
C VAL A 747 -8.07 -38.47 59.24
N THR A 748 -8.75 -39.55 58.88
CA THR A 748 -9.49 -39.67 57.61
C THR A 748 -10.96 -39.31 57.75
N THR A 749 -11.44 -39.13 59.00
CA THR A 749 -12.80 -38.73 59.35
C THR A 749 -12.87 -37.26 59.75
N ASN A 750 -14.05 -36.65 59.72
CA ASN A 750 -14.27 -35.25 60.12
C ASN A 750 -14.38 -35.04 61.65
N ALA A 751 -13.66 -35.86 62.41
CA ALA A 751 -13.64 -35.85 63.87
C ALA A 751 -12.31 -36.39 64.40
N TYR A 752 -11.92 -35.94 65.59
CA TYR A 752 -10.75 -36.39 66.32
C TYR A 752 -11.09 -36.57 67.81
N SER A 753 -10.56 -37.60 68.47
CA SER A 753 -10.59 -37.75 69.93
C SER A 753 -9.23 -38.21 70.41
N GLY A 754 -8.71 -37.62 71.48
CA GLY A 754 -7.38 -37.96 71.98
C GLY A 754 -6.98 -37.19 73.23
N THR A 755 -5.71 -37.30 73.61
CA THR A 755 -5.18 -36.73 74.85
C THR A 755 -5.12 -35.20 74.80
N ALA A 756 -5.56 -34.57 75.90
CA ALA A 756 -5.55 -33.14 76.12
C ALA A 756 -4.47 -32.78 77.17
N PRO A 757 -3.59 -31.79 76.89
CA PRO A 757 -2.71 -31.21 77.90
C PRO A 757 -3.48 -30.55 79.05
N THR A 758 -2.82 -30.41 80.20
CA THR A 758 -3.24 -29.52 81.28
C THR A 758 -3.08 -28.06 80.86
N GLY A 759 -4.07 -27.20 81.15
CA GLY A 759 -4.11 -25.79 80.72
C GLY A 759 -4.97 -25.56 79.46
N VAL A 760 -5.05 -24.30 79.02
CA VAL A 760 -5.84 -23.89 77.85
C VAL A 760 -5.10 -24.25 76.56
N VAL A 761 -5.79 -24.91 75.62
CA VAL A 761 -5.22 -25.38 74.36
C VAL A 761 -6.07 -24.91 73.19
N ARG A 762 -5.41 -24.41 72.14
CA ARG A 762 -6.09 -24.00 70.91
C ARG A 762 -5.94 -25.03 69.81
N TYR A 763 -6.98 -25.19 68.99
CA TYR A 763 -7.01 -26.15 67.88
C TYR A 763 -7.45 -25.51 66.56
N LYS A 764 -6.84 -25.99 65.46
CA LYS A 764 -7.19 -25.69 64.06
C LYS A 764 -7.07 -26.96 63.21
N VAL A 765 -7.81 -27.03 62.09
CA VAL A 765 -7.80 -28.19 61.19
C VAL A 765 -7.59 -27.77 59.72
N LYS A 766 -6.83 -28.57 58.96
CA LYS A 766 -6.74 -28.49 57.49
C LYS A 766 -7.32 -29.74 56.85
N ALA A 767 -7.94 -29.61 55.68
CA ALA A 767 -8.26 -30.74 54.81
C ALA A 767 -7.12 -30.97 53.82
N ALA A 768 -6.93 -32.22 53.39
CA ALA A 768 -5.88 -32.60 52.46
C ALA A 768 -6.35 -33.69 51.49
N ASN A 769 -5.79 -33.66 50.27
CA ASN A 769 -5.84 -34.75 49.31
C ASN A 769 -4.49 -34.87 48.57
N SER A 770 -4.41 -35.71 47.55
CA SER A 770 -3.18 -35.91 46.76
C SER A 770 -2.70 -34.67 46.01
N LEU A 771 -3.55 -33.66 45.80
CA LEU A 771 -3.20 -32.40 45.12
C LEU A 771 -2.67 -31.33 46.07
N GLY A 772 -2.94 -31.42 47.38
CA GLY A 772 -2.50 -30.42 48.35
C GLY A 772 -3.39 -30.31 49.58
N LYS A 773 -3.19 -29.22 50.33
CA LYS A 773 -3.86 -28.95 51.61
C LYS A 773 -4.60 -27.62 51.57
N SER A 774 -5.73 -27.56 52.27
CA SER A 774 -6.52 -26.33 52.44
C SER A 774 -5.84 -25.31 53.37
N GLY A 775 -6.47 -24.14 53.51
CA GLY A 775 -6.25 -23.24 54.64
C GLY A 775 -6.71 -23.84 55.98
N TYR A 776 -6.40 -23.15 57.08
CA TYR A 776 -6.87 -23.55 58.42
C TYR A 776 -8.34 -23.19 58.64
N SER A 777 -9.06 -24.07 59.34
CA SER A 777 -10.40 -23.79 59.88
C SER A 777 -10.41 -22.61 60.85
N ASN A 778 -11.61 -22.26 61.36
CA ASN A 778 -11.72 -21.46 62.56
C ASN A 778 -10.94 -22.09 63.73
N GLU A 779 -10.44 -21.25 64.64
CA GLU A 779 -9.74 -21.66 65.87
C GLU A 779 -10.76 -21.88 67.00
N ILE A 780 -10.50 -22.87 67.85
CA ILE A 780 -11.26 -23.07 69.10
C ILE A 780 -10.30 -23.20 70.29
N ASN A 781 -10.78 -22.83 71.47
CA ASN A 781 -10.03 -22.85 72.73
C ASN A 781 -10.72 -23.82 73.72
N LEU A 782 -9.97 -24.76 74.31
CA LEU A 782 -10.47 -25.81 75.22
C LEU A 782 -9.60 -26.01 76.46
#